data_AF-A0A3M7DYB9-F1
#
_entry.id   AF-A0A3M7DYB9-F1
#
_cell.length_a   1.000
_cell.length_b   1.000
_cell.length_c   1.000
_cell.angle_alpha   90.00
_cell.angle_beta   90.00
_cell.angle_gamma   90.00
#
_symmetry.space_group_name_H-M   'P 1'
#
loop_
_entity.id
_entity.type
_entity.pdbx_description
1 polymer ?
#
loop_
_entity_poly.entity_id
_entity_poly.type
_entity_poly.pdbx_seq_one_letter_code
_entity_poly.pdbx_strand_id
1 'polypeptide(L)'
;MTTVFSFRCTFRLPKIALAQHSRTFISHSTCRAFSAMAIRPAPESVPKEAAANIHQPRDPNTLSNYNAFRTRHTEADFEIDFNAKQLKGTVHLTLEKLVKDASKVILDSSYLEVFGVKAGSRELKYDLSTSRVEPYGSPLSIAVPKTDSSELKLSIDVATTKECTALQWLTPAQTSNKKHPYMFSQCQAIHARSLFPCQDTPDVKSTYTFNLRSPLPVLASGLPTGPRDFKPGQNGEPGTLLYTFHQAIPMPSYLFAIASGDLASASIGPRSTVWTGPEELNASQWEFEKDTEPYIQAAEKIVYPYAWTTYNVLVLPPSFPYGGMENPVYTFATPTVVSGDRQNVDVIAHELSHSWSGNLVSNASWEHFWLNEGWTTYLERRIQAAIHGSDKHRDFSAIIGWKALSDSIKQYGEDHEFTKLIPDLKGQDPDDAFSSIPYEKGFTFLYHLEKLIGKEKWDKFIPHYFTAFKEKSVDSYEFKATLLSFFDGDAEASKKLENLEWDTWFYKPGFPPKPDFDTELADQCYELAKKWEALNGSKADNWEPSPVDINKFTSNQSVVFLETLQSSQTTLKPGLIDLMGKTYGFAQSKNVELVSRYYVLGLQARDEKVYEPAAELLGRIGRMKFVRPVFRELMKCDMGLAQKVYDANKETWHPICRDMVRKMLEKGPKE
;
A
#
# COMPACT_ATOMS: atom_id res chain seq x y z
N MET A 1 -2.63 44.03 42.32
CA MET A 1 -3.42 43.11 43.16
C MET A 1 -2.89 41.71 42.89
N THR A 2 -1.82 41.27 43.56
CA THR A 2 -1.80 40.39 44.76
C THR A 2 -2.59 39.09 44.52
N THR A 3 -2.07 37.86 44.63
CA THR A 3 -1.20 37.33 45.70
C THR A 3 -0.58 35.98 45.30
N VAL A 4 0.61 35.73 45.85
CA VAL A 4 1.44 34.51 45.87
C VAL A 4 0.91 33.48 46.88
N PHE A 5 1.08 32.17 46.67
CA PHE A 5 1.44 31.22 47.75
C PHE A 5 2.03 29.91 47.21
N SER A 6 3.14 29.49 47.83
CA SER A 6 3.89 28.25 47.64
C SER A 6 3.68 27.35 48.87
N PHE A 7 3.74 26.01 48.73
CA PHE A 7 4.24 25.13 49.80
C PHE A 7 4.83 23.81 49.27
N ARG A 8 6.06 23.50 49.72
CA ARG A 8 6.74 22.19 49.70
C ARG A 8 6.40 21.42 50.98
N CYS A 9 6.41 20.08 50.96
CA CYS A 9 7.26 19.28 51.87
C CYS A 9 7.27 17.75 51.58
N THR A 10 8.36 17.16 52.07
CA THR A 10 9.01 15.83 51.89
C THR A 10 8.58 14.71 52.84
N PHE A 11 9.09 13.48 52.57
CA PHE A 11 9.56 12.37 53.47
C PHE A 11 8.86 11.00 53.19
N ARG A 12 9.39 9.78 53.39
CA ARG A 12 10.72 9.12 53.60
C ARG A 12 10.51 7.58 53.52
N LEU A 13 11.52 6.79 53.16
CA LEU A 13 11.59 5.31 53.32
C LEU A 13 11.82 4.86 54.79
N PRO A 14 11.66 3.55 55.09
CA PRO A 14 12.74 2.82 55.75
C PRO A 14 13.03 1.37 55.27
N LYS A 15 14.27 0.95 55.56
CA LYS A 15 14.92 -0.38 55.43
C LYS A 15 14.63 -1.33 56.62
N ILE A 16 15.04 -2.61 56.53
CA ILE A 16 15.66 -3.54 57.54
C ILE A 16 15.55 -5.00 56.99
N ALA A 17 16.40 -6.02 57.21
CA ALA A 17 17.81 -6.25 57.57
C ALA A 17 18.11 -7.78 57.41
N LEU A 18 19.40 -8.15 57.46
CA LEU A 18 20.03 -9.47 57.23
C LEU A 18 19.79 -10.54 58.33
N ALA A 19 20.06 -11.83 58.00
CA ALA A 19 20.80 -12.76 58.87
C ALA A 19 21.47 -13.93 58.10
N GLN A 20 22.72 -14.25 58.46
CA GLN A 20 23.56 -15.39 58.06
C GLN A 20 23.47 -16.54 59.09
N HIS A 21 23.76 -17.80 58.73
CA HIS A 21 24.79 -18.65 59.38
C HIS A 21 24.89 -20.10 58.82
N SER A 22 26.04 -20.37 58.19
CA SER A 22 27.08 -21.41 58.39
C SER A 22 26.84 -22.83 58.97
N ARG A 23 27.63 -23.78 58.40
CA ARG A 23 28.40 -24.94 58.98
C ARG A 23 27.83 -26.38 58.84
N THR A 24 28.37 -27.24 57.94
CA THR A 24 29.46 -28.28 58.06
C THR A 24 29.03 -29.60 58.76
N PHE A 25 29.43 -30.86 58.48
CA PHE A 25 30.46 -31.53 57.63
C PHE A 25 30.26 -33.08 57.72
N ILE A 26 30.85 -33.87 56.78
CA ILE A 26 31.45 -35.25 56.94
C ILE A 26 30.47 -36.45 57.08
N SER A 27 30.63 -37.66 56.52
CA SER A 27 31.45 -38.31 55.46
C SER A 27 31.06 -39.81 55.40
N HIS A 28 31.16 -40.48 54.25
CA HIS A 28 32.00 -41.68 54.02
C HIS A 28 31.68 -42.35 52.68
N SER A 29 32.76 -42.72 52.00
CA SER A 29 32.87 -43.27 50.66
C SER A 29 32.80 -44.80 50.67
N THR A 30 32.37 -45.42 49.57
CA THR A 30 33.01 -46.62 49.02
C THR A 30 32.75 -46.74 47.51
N CYS A 31 33.75 -47.30 46.84
CA CYS A 31 34.11 -47.11 45.45
C CYS A 31 33.78 -48.37 44.63
N ARG A 32 33.37 -48.24 43.36
CA ARG A 32 33.99 -48.94 42.23
C ARG A 32 33.45 -48.45 40.88
N ALA A 33 34.41 -48.26 39.97
CA ALA A 33 34.31 -47.58 38.69
C ALA A 33 33.83 -48.47 37.54
N PHE A 34 33.23 -47.85 36.51
CA PHE A 34 33.58 -48.07 35.10
C PHE A 34 33.34 -46.78 34.30
N SER A 35 34.11 -46.64 33.22
CA SER A 35 34.58 -45.42 32.59
C SER A 35 33.69 -44.90 31.45
N ALA A 36 33.41 -43.59 31.42
CA ALA A 36 33.42 -42.74 30.21
C ALA A 36 33.24 -41.26 30.61
N MET A 37 34.01 -40.38 29.96
CA MET A 37 34.20 -38.94 30.22
C MET A 37 32.91 -38.14 30.48
N ALA A 38 32.93 -37.36 31.56
CA ALA A 38 32.18 -36.11 31.64
C ALA A 38 33.19 -34.95 31.49
N ILE A 39 33.04 -34.14 30.44
CA ILE A 39 33.54 -32.76 30.44
C ILE A 39 32.32 -31.86 30.55
N ARG A 40 32.34 -31.02 31.57
CA ARG A 40 31.31 -30.07 31.99
C ARG A 40 30.79 -29.20 30.84
N PRO A 41 29.54 -28.72 30.91
CA PRO A 41 29.10 -27.65 30.03
C PRO A 41 30.04 -26.45 30.20
N ALA A 42 30.61 -25.99 29.10
CA ALA A 42 31.34 -24.73 29.08
C ALA A 42 30.36 -23.58 29.40
N PRO A 43 30.83 -22.48 30.01
CA PRO A 43 29.96 -21.45 30.58
C PRO A 43 29.08 -20.77 29.52
N GLU A 44 27.81 -20.54 29.86
CA GLU A 44 26.78 -19.80 29.09
C GLU A 44 27.11 -18.31 28.83
N SER A 45 28.34 -17.85 29.07
CA SER A 45 28.70 -16.43 29.06
C SER A 45 29.75 -16.02 28.02
N VAL A 46 30.01 -16.84 27.00
CA VAL A 46 30.92 -16.48 25.88
C VAL A 46 30.25 -16.59 24.50
N PRO A 47 29.26 -17.49 24.26
CA PRO A 47 28.50 -17.48 23.00
C PRO A 47 27.44 -16.37 22.93
N LYS A 48 27.00 -15.81 24.06
CA LYS A 48 26.00 -14.71 24.11
C LYS A 48 26.59 -13.33 23.81
N GLU A 49 27.88 -13.11 24.03
CA GLU A 49 28.56 -11.85 23.66
C GLU A 49 29.14 -11.87 22.24
N ALA A 50 29.39 -13.05 21.66
CA ALA A 50 29.84 -13.19 20.27
C ALA A 50 28.69 -13.37 19.26
N ALA A 51 27.47 -13.66 19.73
CA ALA A 51 26.23 -13.51 18.96
C ALA A 51 25.70 -12.05 18.96
N ALA A 52 26.45 -11.10 19.52
CA ALA A 52 26.11 -9.69 19.49
C ALA A 52 26.21 -9.14 18.05
N ASN A 53 25.03 -8.93 17.46
CA ASN A 53 24.76 -8.05 16.32
C ASN A 53 25.23 -8.51 14.92
N ILE A 54 24.97 -9.76 14.53
CA ILE A 54 24.77 -10.02 13.10
C ILE A 54 23.30 -9.80 12.78
N HIS A 55 22.93 -8.58 12.40
CA HIS A 55 21.67 -8.34 11.70
C HIS A 55 21.77 -9.05 10.34
N GLN A 56 21.30 -10.30 10.25
CA GLN A 56 21.26 -10.99 8.96
C GLN A 56 20.31 -10.20 8.04
N PRO A 57 20.73 -9.84 6.81
CA PRO A 57 19.83 -9.23 5.85
C PRO A 57 18.64 -10.17 5.61
N ARG A 58 17.43 -9.66 5.80
CA ARG A 58 16.15 -10.34 5.57
C ARG A 58 15.58 -10.03 4.19
N ASP A 59 15.98 -8.93 3.58
CA ASP A 59 15.45 -8.48 2.30
C ASP A 59 16.41 -8.82 1.15
N PRO A 60 16.02 -9.72 0.22
CA PRO A 60 16.84 -10.05 -0.94
C PRO A 60 16.78 -9.00 -2.06
N ASN A 61 15.91 -7.99 -1.97
CA ASN A 61 15.65 -7.01 -3.04
C ASN A 61 16.37 -5.66 -2.86
N THR A 62 17.30 -5.58 -1.91
CA THR A 62 18.19 -4.43 -1.68
C THR A 62 19.66 -4.82 -1.88
N LEU A 63 20.43 -3.92 -2.47
CA LEU A 63 21.89 -4.00 -2.58
C LEU A 63 22.59 -3.30 -1.41
N SER A 64 21.83 -2.59 -0.57
CA SER A 64 22.36 -1.84 0.56
C SER A 64 22.87 -2.75 1.67
N ASN A 65 23.87 -2.29 2.42
CA ASN A 65 24.38 -3.02 3.58
C ASN A 65 23.73 -2.51 4.88
N TYR A 66 22.40 -2.55 4.92
CA TYR A 66 21.58 -2.01 6.01
C TYR A 66 21.73 -2.73 7.36
N ASN A 67 22.48 -3.82 7.38
CA ASN A 67 22.92 -4.52 8.58
C ASN A 67 24.20 -3.94 9.19
N ALA A 68 25.01 -3.20 8.43
CA ALA A 68 26.22 -2.55 8.92
C ALA A 68 25.98 -1.09 9.33
N PHE A 69 25.05 -0.43 8.65
CA PHE A 69 24.58 0.93 8.93
C PHE A 69 23.06 0.95 8.86
N ARG A 70 22.38 1.78 9.66
CA ARG A 70 20.93 1.91 9.61
C ARG A 70 20.51 3.37 9.59
N THR A 71 19.76 3.77 8.58
CA THR A 71 19.22 5.13 8.45
C THR A 71 18.21 5.39 9.56
N ARG A 72 18.40 6.50 10.29
CA ARG A 72 17.52 6.96 11.37
C ARG A 72 16.77 8.24 11.01
N HIS A 73 17.39 9.09 10.20
CA HIS A 73 16.77 10.31 9.67
C HIS A 73 17.19 10.55 8.23
N THR A 74 16.23 11.01 7.42
CA THR A 74 16.42 11.42 6.03
C THR A 74 15.89 12.83 5.86
N GLU A 75 16.74 13.77 5.46
CA GLU A 75 16.33 15.11 5.06
C GLU A 75 16.48 15.24 3.53
N ALA A 76 15.38 15.58 2.86
CA ALA A 76 15.28 15.63 1.41
C ALA A 76 15.12 17.08 0.94
N ASP A 77 16.21 17.64 0.42
CA ASP A 77 16.28 19.02 -0.07
C ASP A 77 16.25 19.00 -1.59
N PHE A 78 15.08 19.25 -2.19
CA PHE A 78 14.90 19.16 -3.63
C PHE A 78 14.25 20.40 -4.23
N GLU A 79 14.73 20.78 -5.41
CA GLU A 79 14.02 21.63 -6.34
C GLU A 79 13.26 20.77 -7.36
N ILE A 80 11.98 21.12 -7.57
CA ILE A 80 11.09 20.47 -8.54
C ILE A 80 11.13 21.28 -9.83
N ASP A 81 11.87 20.79 -10.83
CA ASP A 81 11.98 21.42 -12.15
C ASP A 81 11.00 20.76 -13.13
N PHE A 82 9.87 21.43 -13.40
CA PHE A 82 8.86 20.97 -14.37
C PHE A 82 9.34 21.06 -15.83
N ASN A 83 10.29 21.93 -16.14
CA ASN A 83 10.83 22.10 -17.50
C ASN A 83 11.80 20.95 -17.81
N ALA A 84 12.74 20.69 -16.90
CA ALA A 84 13.68 19.57 -17.01
C ALA A 84 13.05 18.21 -16.66
N LYS A 85 11.87 18.20 -16.01
CA LYS A 85 11.21 17.01 -15.45
C LYS A 85 12.14 16.24 -14.52
N GLN A 86 12.73 16.96 -13.58
CA GLN A 86 13.79 16.47 -12.70
C GLN A 86 13.59 17.01 -11.28
N LEU A 87 13.83 16.15 -10.29
CA LEU A 87 14.23 16.57 -8.95
C LEU A 87 15.74 16.70 -8.88
N LYS A 88 16.22 17.81 -8.32
CA LYS A 88 17.65 18.08 -8.11
C LYS A 88 17.88 18.73 -6.76
N GLY A 89 18.92 18.29 -6.06
CA GLY A 89 19.30 18.86 -4.78
C GLY A 89 20.18 17.93 -3.97
N THR A 90 19.97 17.88 -2.66
CA THR A 90 20.81 17.14 -1.71
C THR A 90 19.94 16.28 -0.80
N VAL A 91 20.33 15.03 -0.61
CA VAL A 91 19.77 14.19 0.46
C VAL A 91 20.75 14.10 1.62
N HIS A 92 20.27 14.34 2.83
CA HIS A 92 21.02 14.24 4.06
C HIS A 92 20.58 13.00 4.84
N LEU A 93 21.50 12.07 5.08
CA LEU A 93 21.23 10.83 5.82
C LEU A 93 21.94 10.86 7.17
N THR A 94 21.20 10.60 8.24
CA THR A 94 21.77 10.29 9.55
C THR A 94 21.70 8.78 9.75
N LEU A 95 22.87 8.14 9.74
CA LEU A 95 23.06 6.70 9.82
C LEU A 95 23.61 6.32 11.19
N GLU A 96 23.03 5.29 11.81
CA GLU A 96 23.62 4.59 12.95
C GLU A 96 24.57 3.50 12.44
N LYS A 97 25.77 3.44 13.00
CA LYS A 97 26.78 2.42 12.70
C LYS A 97 26.58 1.21 13.61
N LEU A 98 26.16 0.10 13.03
CA LEU A 98 25.87 -1.15 13.74
C LEU A 98 27.11 -2.05 13.87
N VAL A 99 28.01 -1.99 12.87
CA VAL A 99 29.27 -2.75 12.85
C VAL A 99 30.46 -1.80 13.03
N LYS A 100 31.17 -1.93 14.15
CA LYS A 100 32.24 -1.01 14.58
C LYS A 100 33.34 -0.81 13.53
N ASP A 101 33.74 -1.87 12.83
CA ASP A 101 34.83 -1.81 11.85
C ASP A 101 34.35 -1.61 10.39
N ALA A 102 33.05 -1.34 10.18
CA ALA A 102 32.53 -1.08 8.85
C ALA A 102 33.15 0.20 8.27
N SER A 103 33.78 0.06 7.09
CA SER A 103 34.50 1.13 6.39
C SER A 103 33.80 1.60 5.11
N LYS A 104 32.62 1.05 4.81
CA LYS A 104 31.88 1.32 3.58
C LYS A 104 30.38 1.34 3.83
N VAL A 105 29.70 2.39 3.41
CA VAL A 105 28.24 2.45 3.30
C VAL A 105 27.88 2.06 1.86
N ILE A 106 26.86 1.21 1.71
CA ILE A 106 26.28 0.84 0.42
C ILE A 106 24.82 1.23 0.45
N LEU A 107 24.40 2.05 -0.51
CA LEU A 107 23.01 2.48 -0.69
C LEU A 107 22.50 1.98 -2.05
N ASP A 108 21.20 1.74 -2.14
CA ASP A 108 20.51 1.50 -3.40
C ASP A 108 20.42 2.81 -4.20
N SER A 109 20.58 2.69 -5.51
CA SER A 109 20.27 3.77 -6.46
C SER A 109 19.79 3.19 -7.79
N SER A 110 18.94 3.90 -8.51
CA SER A 110 18.46 3.49 -9.83
C SER A 110 18.33 4.71 -10.72
N TYR A 111 19.07 4.77 -11.83
CA TYR A 111 18.98 5.89 -12.79
C TYR A 111 19.13 7.27 -12.14
N LEU A 112 20.14 7.43 -11.28
CA LEU A 112 20.45 8.68 -10.58
C LEU A 112 21.80 9.24 -11.02
N GLU A 113 21.89 10.57 -11.06
CA GLU A 113 23.16 11.29 -11.15
C GLU A 113 23.59 11.69 -9.75
N VAL A 114 24.78 11.27 -9.31
CA VAL A 114 25.38 11.67 -8.03
C VAL A 114 26.55 12.59 -8.32
N PHE A 115 26.53 13.81 -7.76
CA PHE A 115 27.53 14.84 -8.03
C PHE A 115 28.57 14.96 -6.90
N GLY A 116 28.21 14.57 -5.68
CA GLY A 116 29.08 14.74 -4.51
C GLY A 116 28.56 13.97 -3.32
N VAL A 117 29.48 13.52 -2.46
CA VAL A 117 29.17 12.85 -1.20
C VAL A 117 30.07 13.41 -0.12
N LYS A 118 29.47 13.92 0.96
CA LYS A 118 30.19 14.59 2.05
C LYS A 118 29.80 14.02 3.40
N ALA A 119 30.74 14.07 4.36
CA ALA A 119 30.45 13.94 5.78
C ALA A 119 30.89 15.23 6.49
N GLY A 120 29.91 16.05 6.90
CA GLY A 120 30.18 17.42 7.33
C GLY A 120 30.79 18.24 6.19
N SER A 121 31.95 18.86 6.41
CA SER A 121 32.69 19.61 5.39
C SER A 121 33.63 18.75 4.55
N ARG A 122 33.76 17.45 4.84
CA ARG A 122 34.73 16.56 4.19
C ARG A 122 34.11 15.82 3.01
N GLU A 123 34.69 15.99 1.83
CA GLU A 123 34.40 15.15 0.66
C GLU A 123 34.82 13.70 0.90
N LEU A 124 33.95 12.76 0.53
CA LEU A 124 34.19 11.32 0.62
C LEU A 124 34.42 10.73 -0.76
N LYS A 125 35.23 9.67 -0.81
CA LYS A 125 35.35 8.86 -2.02
C LYS A 125 34.11 7.99 -2.13
N TYR A 126 33.44 8.04 -3.27
CA TYR A 126 32.32 7.18 -3.60
C TYR A 126 32.50 6.58 -4.98
N ASP A 127 31.81 5.47 -5.21
CA ASP A 127 31.74 4.76 -6.47
C ASP A 127 30.27 4.45 -6.75
N LEU A 128 29.73 4.99 -7.83
CA LEU A 128 28.41 4.63 -8.32
C LEU A 128 28.63 3.58 -9.42
N SER A 129 28.25 2.33 -9.14
CA SER A 129 28.53 1.22 -10.06
C SER A 129 28.05 1.52 -11.48
N THR A 130 28.98 1.44 -12.44
CA THR A 130 28.66 1.53 -13.87
C THR A 130 27.94 0.29 -14.38
N SER A 131 28.06 -0.83 -13.67
CA SER A 131 27.34 -2.06 -13.95
C SER A 131 26.09 -2.11 -13.08
N ARG A 132 24.93 -1.90 -13.71
CA ARG A 132 23.61 -2.04 -13.08
C ARG A 132 23.32 -3.52 -12.81
N VAL A 133 22.86 -3.83 -11.60
CA VAL A 133 22.41 -5.16 -11.18
C VAL A 133 20.90 -5.19 -11.34
N GLU A 134 20.40 -5.78 -12.42
CA GLU A 134 18.95 -5.89 -12.60
C GLU A 134 18.35 -6.94 -11.67
N PRO A 135 17.14 -6.70 -11.13
CA PRO A 135 16.31 -5.48 -11.32
C PRO A 135 16.64 -4.33 -10.34
N TYR A 136 17.59 -4.53 -9.42
CA TYR A 136 17.79 -3.70 -8.22
C TYR A 136 18.48 -2.35 -8.43
N GLY A 137 19.11 -2.11 -9.58
CA GLY A 137 19.78 -0.86 -9.90
C GLY A 137 21.29 -0.88 -9.69
N SER A 138 21.89 0.28 -9.43
CA SER A 138 23.33 0.46 -9.25
C SER A 138 23.63 0.76 -7.77
N PRO A 139 24.45 -0.04 -7.07
CA PRO A 139 24.79 0.28 -5.69
C PRO A 139 25.71 1.51 -5.63
N LEU A 140 25.39 2.47 -4.76
CA LEU A 140 26.25 3.60 -4.41
C LEU A 140 27.13 3.20 -3.23
N SER A 141 28.43 3.12 -3.49
CA SER A 141 29.46 2.64 -2.58
C SER A 141 30.27 3.81 -2.00
N ILE A 142 30.14 4.11 -0.71
CA ILE A 142 30.76 5.28 -0.08
C ILE A 142 31.81 4.82 0.93
N ALA A 143 33.07 5.23 0.74
CA ALA A 143 34.14 4.97 1.69
C ALA A 143 34.02 5.91 2.89
N VAL A 144 33.90 5.35 4.10
CA VAL A 144 33.74 6.12 5.33
C VAL A 144 35.00 6.07 6.18
N PRO A 145 35.39 7.20 6.82
CA PRO A 145 36.58 7.22 7.67
C PRO A 145 36.37 6.33 8.91
N LYS A 146 37.47 5.76 9.42
CA LYS A 146 37.44 5.14 10.75
C LYS A 146 37.11 6.22 11.78
N THR A 147 36.01 6.02 12.48
CA THR A 147 35.52 6.87 13.56
C THR A 147 34.93 5.99 14.65
N ASP A 148 35.13 6.40 15.90
CA ASP A 148 34.49 5.78 17.07
C ASP A 148 33.05 6.27 17.27
N SER A 149 32.60 7.26 16.48
CA SER A 149 31.22 7.72 16.48
C SER A 149 30.28 6.59 16.03
N SER A 150 29.22 6.37 16.80
CA SER A 150 28.10 5.50 16.43
C SER A 150 27.17 6.15 15.41
N GLU A 151 27.27 7.46 15.20
CA GLU A 151 26.48 8.21 14.23
C GLU A 151 27.37 8.71 13.07
N LEU A 152 26.87 8.57 11.85
CA LEU A 152 27.46 9.08 10.61
C LEU A 152 26.42 9.92 9.87
N LYS A 153 26.78 11.17 9.56
CA LYS A 153 25.96 12.05 8.73
C LYS A 153 26.55 12.16 7.34
N LEU A 154 25.74 11.88 6.32
CA LEU A 154 26.10 12.00 4.92
C LEU A 154 25.24 13.08 4.25
N SER A 155 25.84 13.83 3.34
CA SER A 155 25.14 14.70 2.40
C SER A 155 25.47 14.23 0.99
N ILE A 156 24.47 13.97 0.17
CA ILE A 156 24.63 13.41 -1.17
C ILE A 156 23.92 14.32 -2.16
N ASP A 157 24.70 14.99 -3.02
CA ASP A 157 24.18 15.85 -4.08
C ASP A 157 23.72 14.96 -5.24
N VAL A 158 22.44 15.06 -5.62
CA VAL A 158 21.79 14.14 -6.56
C VAL A 158 20.82 14.84 -7.50
N ALA A 159 20.66 14.29 -8.69
CA ALA A 159 19.51 14.56 -9.55
C ALA A 159 18.91 13.28 -10.13
N THR A 160 17.60 13.28 -10.27
CA THR A 160 16.85 12.24 -11.00
C THR A 160 17.09 12.34 -12.50
N THR A 161 17.03 11.24 -13.23
CA THR A 161 17.19 11.25 -14.71
C THR A 161 15.85 11.11 -15.42
N LYS A 162 15.87 11.18 -16.76
CA LYS A 162 14.68 10.90 -17.59
C LYS A 162 14.22 9.43 -17.49
N GLU A 163 15.09 8.54 -17.04
CA GLU A 163 14.81 7.12 -16.75
C GLU A 163 14.31 6.89 -15.32
N CYS A 164 14.06 7.94 -14.55
CA CYS A 164 13.50 7.82 -13.20
C CYS A 164 12.20 7.01 -13.22
N THR A 165 12.14 5.96 -12.39
CA THR A 165 10.98 5.06 -12.32
C THR A 165 9.97 5.46 -11.26
N ALA A 166 10.34 6.40 -10.38
CA ALA A 166 9.54 6.79 -9.22
C ALA A 166 8.68 8.02 -9.45
N LEU A 167 8.90 8.78 -10.52
CA LEU A 167 8.20 10.04 -10.78
C LEU A 167 7.38 9.98 -12.03
N GLN A 168 6.20 10.57 -11.95
CA GLN A 168 5.36 10.79 -13.09
C GLN A 168 5.19 12.29 -13.32
N TRP A 169 5.56 12.76 -14.52
CA TRP A 169 5.42 14.14 -14.94
C TRP A 169 4.29 14.29 -15.95
N LEU A 170 3.34 15.16 -15.64
CA LEU A 170 2.17 15.44 -16.46
C LEU A 170 2.28 16.83 -17.07
N THR A 171 2.06 16.90 -18.38
CA THR A 171 1.88 18.17 -19.08
C THR A 171 0.54 18.80 -18.69
N PRO A 172 0.34 20.11 -18.91
CA PRO A 172 -0.97 20.74 -18.72
C PRO A 172 -2.10 19.99 -19.44
N ALA A 173 -1.88 19.49 -20.65
CA ALA A 173 -2.90 18.75 -21.40
C ALA A 173 -3.40 17.47 -20.68
N GLN A 174 -2.62 16.92 -19.77
CA GLN A 174 -2.94 15.71 -19.01
C GLN A 174 -3.59 15.99 -17.63
N THR A 175 -3.68 17.25 -17.20
CA THR A 175 -4.34 17.64 -15.94
C THR A 175 -5.81 18.02 -16.17
N SER A 176 -6.62 18.09 -15.11
CA SER A 176 -8.05 18.43 -15.23
C SER A 176 -8.27 19.87 -15.70
N ASN A 177 -7.47 20.83 -15.21
CA ASN A 177 -7.62 22.25 -15.52
C ASN A 177 -7.00 22.68 -16.86
N LYS A 178 -6.18 21.82 -17.50
CA LYS A 178 -5.47 22.07 -18.76
C LYS A 178 -4.50 23.26 -18.74
N LYS A 179 -4.18 23.83 -17.57
CA LYS A 179 -3.41 25.07 -17.40
C LYS A 179 -2.02 24.83 -16.82
N HIS A 180 -1.93 23.99 -15.79
CA HIS A 180 -0.69 23.78 -15.03
C HIS A 180 -0.19 22.35 -15.18
N PRO A 181 1.15 22.13 -15.19
CA PRO A 181 1.71 20.79 -15.11
C PRO A 181 1.46 20.19 -13.72
N TYR A 182 1.71 18.89 -13.61
CA TYR A 182 1.58 18.16 -12.35
C TYR A 182 2.67 17.11 -12.24
N MET A 183 3.12 16.82 -11.03
CA MET A 183 4.05 15.72 -10.76
C MET A 183 3.65 15.01 -9.47
N PHE A 184 3.81 13.69 -9.46
CA PHE A 184 3.72 12.90 -8.23
C PHE A 184 4.69 11.73 -8.25
N SER A 185 5.02 11.22 -7.07
CA SER A 185 5.83 10.02 -6.90
C SER A 185 5.02 8.75 -6.65
N GLN A 186 5.60 7.60 -6.99
CA GLN A 186 5.20 6.27 -6.54
C GLN A 186 6.47 5.48 -6.20
N CYS A 187 6.68 5.16 -4.91
CA CYS A 187 7.92 4.55 -4.44
C CYS A 187 7.83 3.05 -4.17
N GLN A 188 6.64 2.53 -3.85
CA GLN A 188 6.42 1.08 -3.68
C GLN A 188 6.52 0.37 -5.04
N ALA A 189 7.25 -0.75 -5.17
CA ALA A 189 8.01 -1.44 -4.10
C ALA A 189 9.39 -0.81 -3.82
N ILE A 190 10.23 -0.74 -4.86
CA ILE A 190 11.67 -0.47 -4.77
C ILE A 190 12.09 0.71 -5.64
N HIS A 191 11.26 1.75 -5.70
CA HIS A 191 11.51 2.90 -6.55
C HIS A 191 12.02 4.13 -5.79
N ALA A 192 12.02 4.17 -4.45
CA ALA A 192 12.61 5.29 -3.72
C ALA A 192 14.10 5.48 -4.07
N ARG A 193 14.82 4.38 -4.36
CA ARG A 193 16.18 4.39 -4.92
C ARG A 193 16.32 5.12 -6.26
N SER A 194 15.22 5.38 -6.96
CA SER A 194 15.19 6.18 -8.19
C SER A 194 14.92 7.66 -7.96
N LEU A 195 14.66 8.08 -6.72
CA LEU A 195 14.56 9.48 -6.31
C LEU A 195 15.87 9.98 -5.69
N PHE A 196 16.43 9.17 -4.77
CA PHE A 196 17.66 9.48 -4.06
C PHE A 196 18.34 8.20 -3.55
N PRO A 197 19.66 8.21 -3.32
CA PRO A 197 20.34 7.04 -2.77
C PRO A 197 19.90 6.77 -1.33
N CYS A 198 19.41 5.57 -1.06
CA CYS A 198 18.89 5.19 0.27
C CYS A 198 19.05 3.69 0.54
N GLN A 199 18.73 3.26 1.76
CA GLN A 199 18.58 1.84 2.07
C GLN A 199 17.15 1.45 1.70
N ASP A 200 16.95 1.07 0.45
CA ASP A 200 15.62 0.96 -0.16
C ASP A 200 15.00 -0.41 0.11
N THR A 201 14.73 -0.64 1.39
CA THR A 201 14.17 -1.87 1.96
C THR A 201 13.14 -1.48 3.03
N PRO A 202 12.01 -2.20 3.14
CA PRO A 202 11.05 -1.92 4.20
C PRO A 202 11.58 -2.29 5.60
N ASP A 203 12.72 -3.01 5.71
CA ASP A 203 13.39 -3.32 6.98
C ASP A 203 14.17 -2.13 7.58
N VAL A 204 14.19 -0.98 6.89
CA VAL A 204 14.76 0.26 7.39
C VAL A 204 13.66 1.31 7.45
N LYS A 205 13.41 1.84 8.65
CA LYS A 205 12.52 2.98 8.88
C LYS A 205 13.32 4.19 9.34
N SER A 206 13.02 5.35 8.75
CA SER A 206 13.62 6.62 9.15
C SER A 206 12.57 7.69 9.36
N THR A 207 12.89 8.69 10.18
CA THR A 207 12.12 9.94 10.25
C THR A 207 12.50 10.82 9.07
N TYR A 208 11.61 11.73 8.64
CA TYR A 208 11.87 12.55 7.45
C TYR A 208 11.70 14.05 7.72
N THR A 209 12.56 14.84 7.08
CA THR A 209 12.37 16.27 6.85
C THR A 209 12.34 16.51 5.35
N PHE A 210 11.37 17.29 4.87
CA PHE A 210 11.25 17.62 3.46
C PHE A 210 11.42 19.12 3.27
N ASN A 211 12.33 19.53 2.39
CA ASN A 211 12.51 20.91 1.97
C ASN A 211 12.37 20.97 0.44
N LEU A 212 11.15 21.24 -0.03
CA LEU A 212 10.77 21.08 -1.43
C LEU A 212 10.49 22.44 -2.06
N ARG A 213 11.35 22.87 -2.98
CA ARG A 213 11.20 24.13 -3.72
C ARG A 213 10.44 23.91 -5.01
N SER A 214 9.39 24.70 -5.23
CA SER A 214 8.51 24.54 -6.39
C SER A 214 7.81 25.86 -6.76
N PRO A 215 7.50 26.09 -8.05
CA PRO A 215 6.62 27.18 -8.49
C PRO A 215 5.13 26.89 -8.21
N LEU A 216 4.78 25.64 -7.92
CA LEU A 216 3.42 25.19 -7.62
C LEU A 216 3.32 24.63 -6.19
N PRO A 217 2.12 24.60 -5.58
CA PRO A 217 1.87 23.92 -4.31
C PRO A 217 2.45 22.51 -4.26
N VAL A 218 3.03 22.14 -3.12
CA VAL A 218 3.61 20.81 -2.88
C VAL A 218 2.92 20.15 -1.70
N LEU A 219 2.77 18.83 -1.77
CA LEU A 219 2.44 17.94 -0.65
C LEU A 219 3.54 16.89 -0.52
N ALA A 220 3.78 16.41 0.70
CA ALA A 220 4.70 15.32 0.98
C ALA A 220 4.14 14.43 2.11
N SER A 221 4.65 13.20 2.26
CA SER A 221 4.23 12.25 3.31
C SER A 221 4.72 12.62 4.73
N GLY A 222 4.45 13.86 5.15
CA GLY A 222 4.75 14.43 6.45
C GLY A 222 3.81 15.59 6.80
N LEU A 223 3.86 16.04 8.05
CA LEU A 223 3.05 17.17 8.51
C LEU A 223 3.63 18.50 7.99
N PRO A 224 2.82 19.39 7.38
CA PRO A 224 3.32 20.63 6.82
C PRO A 224 3.77 21.61 7.91
N THR A 225 4.91 22.27 7.70
CA THR A 225 5.42 23.36 8.54
C THR A 225 5.28 24.74 7.89
N GLY A 226 4.62 24.79 6.71
CA GLY A 226 4.26 26.00 5.99
C GLY A 226 5.22 26.37 4.86
N PRO A 227 4.73 27.07 3.81
CA PRO A 227 5.57 27.61 2.75
C PRO A 227 6.32 28.86 3.21
N ARG A 228 7.57 29.01 2.78
CA ARG A 228 8.43 30.17 3.08
C ARG A 228 9.43 30.46 1.96
N ASP A 229 10.31 31.45 2.19
CA ASP A 229 11.48 31.75 1.35
C ASP A 229 11.16 31.89 -0.14
N PHE A 230 10.21 32.77 -0.45
CA PHE A 230 9.85 33.13 -1.83
C PHE A 230 11.08 33.64 -2.59
N LYS A 231 11.33 33.05 -3.76
CA LYS A 231 12.35 33.51 -4.71
C LYS A 231 11.64 34.01 -5.97
N PRO A 232 11.83 35.29 -6.37
CA PRO A 232 11.26 35.78 -7.61
C PRO A 232 11.87 35.02 -8.80
N GLY A 233 11.05 34.73 -9.79
CA GLY A 233 11.52 34.15 -11.04
C GLY A 233 12.33 35.15 -11.86
N GLN A 234 13.16 34.63 -12.77
CA GLN A 234 13.98 35.44 -13.68
C GLN A 234 13.50 35.20 -15.12
N ASN A 235 13.71 36.19 -16.00
CA ASN A 235 13.43 36.06 -17.43
C ASN A 235 11.97 35.67 -17.78
N GLY A 236 11.00 36.06 -16.94
CA GLY A 236 9.58 35.76 -17.16
C GLY A 236 9.09 34.45 -16.55
N GLU A 237 9.97 33.66 -15.94
CA GLU A 237 9.58 32.44 -15.21
C GLU A 237 8.81 32.76 -13.92
N PRO A 238 7.91 31.88 -13.45
CA PRO A 238 7.23 32.05 -12.18
C PRO A 238 8.23 31.99 -11.00
N GLY A 239 7.91 32.72 -9.92
CA GLY A 239 8.65 32.59 -8.66
C GLY A 239 8.42 31.24 -7.98
N THR A 240 9.31 30.87 -7.06
CA THR A 240 9.22 29.61 -6.31
C THR A 240 9.09 29.85 -4.80
N LEU A 241 8.40 28.93 -4.13
CA LEU A 241 8.33 28.86 -2.67
C LEU A 241 9.04 27.60 -2.17
N LEU A 242 9.52 27.63 -0.93
CA LEU A 242 10.00 26.47 -0.20
C LEU A 242 8.87 25.90 0.65
N TYR A 243 8.38 24.71 0.32
CA TYR A 243 7.41 23.96 1.09
C TYR A 243 8.14 23.00 2.02
N THR A 244 7.79 23.02 3.30
CA THR A 244 8.49 22.26 4.33
C THR A 244 7.55 21.31 5.06
N PHE A 245 8.02 20.09 5.33
CA PHE A 245 7.27 19.05 6.03
C PHE A 245 8.16 18.29 7.01
N HIS A 246 7.55 17.75 8.06
CA HIS A 246 8.23 16.89 9.02
C HIS A 246 7.42 15.62 9.31
N GLN A 247 8.06 14.47 9.20
CA GLN A 247 7.52 13.16 9.55
C GLN A 247 8.29 12.62 10.76
N ALA A 248 7.68 12.76 11.93
CA ALA A 248 8.28 12.36 13.20
C ALA A 248 8.16 10.86 13.50
N ILE A 249 7.21 10.16 12.87
CA ILE A 249 7.05 8.72 13.02
C ILE A 249 7.93 8.03 11.97
N PRO A 250 8.84 7.12 12.34
CA PRO A 250 9.70 6.45 11.38
C PRO A 250 8.89 5.65 10.34
N MET A 251 9.19 5.85 9.06
CA MET A 251 8.58 5.13 7.95
C MET A 251 9.63 4.54 7.00
N PRO A 252 9.33 3.43 6.31
CA PRO A 252 10.20 2.89 5.26
C PRO A 252 10.27 3.78 4.02
N SER A 253 11.33 3.62 3.23
CA SER A 253 11.61 4.43 2.02
C SER A 253 10.49 4.39 0.99
N TYR A 254 9.78 3.27 0.86
CA TYR A 254 8.68 3.12 -0.10
C TYR A 254 7.47 4.03 0.20
N LEU A 255 7.37 4.58 1.42
CA LEU A 255 6.35 5.55 1.83
C LEU A 255 6.80 7.01 1.68
N PHE A 256 8.00 7.24 1.15
CA PHE A 256 8.40 8.57 0.70
C PHE A 256 7.50 8.99 -0.46
N ALA A 257 6.76 10.08 -0.28
CA ALA A 257 5.89 10.59 -1.31
C ALA A 257 5.96 12.10 -1.41
N ILE A 258 5.90 12.59 -2.64
CA ILE A 258 5.75 14.00 -2.98
C ILE A 258 4.76 14.15 -4.14
N ALA A 259 4.02 15.25 -4.14
CA ALA A 259 3.23 15.68 -5.28
C ALA A 259 3.29 17.21 -5.40
N SER A 260 3.28 17.72 -6.62
CA SER A 260 3.32 19.15 -6.91
C SER A 260 2.43 19.48 -8.10
N GLY A 261 1.60 20.50 -7.97
CA GLY A 261 0.63 20.88 -8.99
C GLY A 261 -0.28 22.01 -8.53
N ASP A 262 -1.22 22.40 -9.40
CA ASP A 262 -2.29 23.31 -9.00
C ASP A 262 -3.26 22.58 -8.06
N LEU A 263 -3.13 22.86 -6.75
CA LEU A 263 -3.80 22.15 -5.69
C LEU A 263 -4.61 23.11 -4.82
N ALA A 264 -5.84 22.70 -4.52
CA ALA A 264 -6.72 23.31 -3.54
C ALA A 264 -7.14 22.27 -2.49
N SER A 265 -7.58 22.74 -1.32
CA SER A 265 -7.91 21.88 -0.18
C SER A 265 -9.25 22.24 0.45
N ALA A 266 -9.95 21.25 0.98
CA ALA A 266 -11.18 21.42 1.76
C ALA A 266 -11.21 20.45 2.96
N SER A 267 -11.91 20.82 4.02
CA SER A 267 -12.10 19.95 5.18
C SER A 267 -13.13 18.86 4.86
N ILE A 268 -12.82 17.62 5.25
CA ILE A 268 -13.69 16.43 5.14
C ILE A 268 -13.87 15.74 6.49
N GLY A 269 -13.55 16.43 7.57
CA GLY A 269 -13.58 15.92 8.93
C GLY A 269 -12.77 16.78 9.91
N PRO A 270 -12.83 16.49 11.22
CA PRO A 270 -12.18 17.29 12.26
C PRO A 270 -10.65 17.25 12.20
N ARG A 271 -10.07 16.25 11.54
CA ARG A 271 -8.62 16.02 11.41
C ARG A 271 -8.22 15.56 10.01
N SER A 272 -9.04 15.91 9.01
CA SER A 272 -8.91 15.42 7.65
C SER A 272 -9.22 16.50 6.62
N THR A 273 -8.38 16.54 5.59
CA THR A 273 -8.57 17.40 4.42
C THR A 273 -8.48 16.59 3.14
N VAL A 274 -9.27 16.97 2.14
CA VAL A 274 -9.08 16.50 0.76
C VAL A 274 -8.32 17.56 -0.02
N TRP A 275 -7.40 17.11 -0.86
CA TRP A 275 -6.60 17.91 -1.76
C TRP A 275 -6.79 17.43 -3.19
N THR A 276 -6.99 18.33 -4.14
CA THR A 276 -7.11 18.02 -5.56
C THR A 276 -7.00 19.30 -6.40
N GLY A 277 -7.19 19.22 -7.71
CA GLY A 277 -7.30 20.40 -8.57
C GLY A 277 -8.51 21.26 -8.19
N PRO A 278 -8.44 22.60 -8.28
CA PRO A 278 -9.52 23.50 -7.87
C PRO A 278 -10.91 23.15 -8.44
N GLU A 279 -10.96 22.64 -9.68
CA GLU A 279 -12.18 22.27 -10.39
C GLU A 279 -12.88 21.03 -9.82
N GLU A 280 -12.13 20.12 -9.18
CA GLU A 280 -12.65 18.85 -8.63
C GLU A 280 -12.91 18.92 -7.11
N LEU A 281 -12.57 20.04 -6.48
CA LEU A 281 -12.54 20.16 -5.01
C LEU A 281 -13.91 19.93 -4.37
N ASN A 282 -14.96 20.54 -4.91
CA ASN A 282 -16.30 20.43 -4.34
C ASN A 282 -16.85 19.00 -4.46
N ALA A 283 -16.61 18.33 -5.59
CA ALA A 283 -17.03 16.95 -5.79
C ALA A 283 -16.27 16.01 -4.84
N SER A 284 -14.96 16.21 -4.70
CA SER A 284 -14.12 15.42 -3.81
C SER A 284 -14.46 15.65 -2.34
N GLN A 285 -14.71 16.90 -1.94
CA GLN A 285 -15.15 17.23 -0.57
C GLN A 285 -16.45 16.52 -0.25
N TRP A 286 -17.45 16.68 -1.13
CA TRP A 286 -18.74 16.05 -0.95
C TRP A 286 -18.61 14.52 -0.86
N GLU A 287 -17.74 13.89 -1.65
CA GLU A 287 -17.57 12.44 -1.65
C GLU A 287 -17.13 11.92 -0.27
N PHE A 288 -16.22 12.63 0.41
CA PHE A 288 -15.55 12.11 1.60
C PHE A 288 -16.02 12.70 2.95
N GLU A 289 -16.67 13.88 2.95
CA GLU A 289 -16.94 14.65 4.18
C GLU A 289 -17.85 13.94 5.21
N LYS A 290 -18.67 12.99 4.78
CA LYS A 290 -19.56 12.25 5.70
C LYS A 290 -18.93 11.00 6.30
N ASP A 291 -18.00 10.38 5.58
CA ASP A 291 -17.57 9.02 5.85
C ASP A 291 -16.15 8.94 6.43
N THR A 292 -15.27 9.90 6.11
CA THR A 292 -13.86 9.85 6.52
C THR A 292 -13.66 9.66 8.03
N GLU A 293 -14.26 10.51 8.86
CA GLU A 293 -14.11 10.40 10.33
C GLU A 293 -14.79 9.15 10.91
N PRO A 294 -16.01 8.75 10.51
CA PRO A 294 -16.58 7.46 10.89
C PRO A 294 -15.68 6.26 10.59
N TYR A 295 -15.02 6.22 9.43
CA TYR A 295 -14.07 5.15 9.10
C TYR A 295 -12.85 5.18 10.02
N ILE A 296 -12.29 6.37 10.32
CA ILE A 296 -11.18 6.51 11.28
C ILE A 296 -11.59 5.99 12.66
N GLN A 297 -12.76 6.39 13.17
CA GLN A 297 -13.25 5.95 14.48
C GLN A 297 -13.51 4.44 14.55
N ALA A 298 -14.03 3.85 13.46
CA ALA A 298 -14.20 2.42 13.36
C ALA A 298 -12.85 1.68 13.41
N ALA A 299 -11.84 2.17 12.67
CA ALA A 299 -10.49 1.61 12.69
C ALA A 299 -9.84 1.73 14.07
N GLU A 300 -9.92 2.90 14.72
CA GLU A 300 -9.38 3.14 16.07
C GLU A 300 -10.01 2.25 17.13
N LYS A 301 -11.30 1.91 16.98
CA LYS A 301 -12.01 0.98 17.88
C LYS A 301 -11.57 -0.47 17.68
N ILE A 302 -11.19 -0.86 16.46
CA ILE A 302 -10.72 -2.21 16.15
C ILE A 302 -9.26 -2.39 16.57
N VAL A 303 -8.41 -1.38 16.33
CA VAL A 303 -6.97 -1.45 16.57
C VAL A 303 -6.59 -0.64 17.81
N TYR A 304 -6.30 0.65 17.66
CA TYR A 304 -6.04 1.63 18.73
C TYR A 304 -5.99 3.05 18.12
N PRO A 305 -5.89 4.14 18.91
CA PRO A 305 -5.90 5.52 18.38
C PRO A 305 -4.89 5.80 17.25
N TYR A 306 -5.32 6.55 16.25
CA TYR A 306 -4.53 6.89 15.06
C TYR A 306 -3.31 7.75 15.42
N ALA A 307 -2.11 7.35 14.99
CA ALA A 307 -0.86 7.95 15.44
C ALA A 307 -0.40 9.18 14.62
N TRP A 308 -0.83 9.31 13.36
CA TRP A 308 -0.23 10.23 12.39
C TRP A 308 -0.79 11.67 12.43
N THR A 309 -1.52 12.02 13.50
CA THR A 309 -2.18 13.33 13.72
C THR A 309 -3.34 13.63 12.76
N THR A 310 -3.09 13.71 11.45
CA THR A 310 -4.12 13.96 10.42
C THR A 310 -4.16 12.84 9.40
N TYR A 311 -5.34 12.62 8.82
CA TYR A 311 -5.54 11.71 7.69
C TYR A 311 -6.11 12.51 6.52
N ASN A 312 -5.28 12.82 5.54
CA ASN A 312 -5.66 13.61 4.37
C ASN A 312 -5.70 12.72 3.12
N VAL A 313 -6.49 13.12 2.13
CA VAL A 313 -6.61 12.42 0.85
C VAL A 313 -6.21 13.36 -0.27
N LEU A 314 -5.24 12.96 -1.10
CA LEU A 314 -4.91 13.62 -2.36
C LEU A 314 -5.58 12.86 -3.51
N VAL A 315 -6.61 13.45 -4.12
CA VAL A 315 -7.22 12.92 -5.33
C VAL A 315 -6.37 13.37 -6.52
N LEU A 316 -5.65 12.41 -7.12
CA LEU A 316 -4.72 12.64 -8.21
C LEU A 316 -5.44 12.87 -9.55
N PRO A 317 -4.74 13.39 -10.58
CA PRO A 317 -5.28 13.48 -11.94
C PRO A 317 -5.70 12.11 -12.53
N PRO A 318 -6.57 12.09 -13.57
CA PRO A 318 -7.10 10.86 -14.18
C PRO A 318 -6.06 9.88 -14.75
N SER A 319 -4.83 10.34 -14.94
CA SER A 319 -3.70 9.53 -15.41
C SER A 319 -3.03 8.68 -14.31
N PHE A 320 -3.45 8.80 -13.04
CA PHE A 320 -2.95 7.93 -11.97
C PHE A 320 -3.36 6.46 -12.23
N PRO A 321 -2.39 5.52 -12.33
CA PRO A 321 -2.69 4.17 -12.81
C PRO A 321 -3.20 3.20 -11.73
N TYR A 322 -3.03 3.53 -10.44
CA TYR A 322 -3.36 2.65 -9.31
C TYR A 322 -4.72 2.97 -8.66
N GLY A 323 -5.13 2.18 -7.65
CA GLY A 323 -6.32 2.42 -6.85
C GLY A 323 -6.08 3.51 -5.80
N GLY A 324 -5.16 3.25 -4.89
CA GLY A 324 -4.63 4.23 -3.94
C GLY A 324 -3.18 3.90 -3.61
N MET A 325 -2.59 4.71 -2.72
CA MET A 325 -1.30 4.46 -2.09
C MET A 325 -1.33 5.10 -0.69
N GLU A 326 -0.93 4.33 0.32
CA GLU A 326 -1.10 4.58 1.75
C GLU A 326 -0.12 5.59 2.35
N ASN A 327 0.41 6.50 1.53
CA ASN A 327 1.42 7.47 1.93
C ASN A 327 1.01 8.19 3.24
N PRO A 328 1.82 8.13 4.31
CA PRO A 328 1.45 8.68 5.60
C PRO A 328 1.06 10.15 5.52
N VAL A 329 0.05 10.55 6.31
CA VAL A 329 -0.57 11.89 6.32
C VAL A 329 -1.39 12.21 5.06
N TYR A 330 -0.95 11.82 3.86
CA TYR A 330 -1.61 12.11 2.58
C TYR A 330 -1.77 10.86 1.70
N THR A 331 -2.86 10.13 1.89
CA THR A 331 -3.23 9.02 1.00
C THR A 331 -3.40 9.52 -0.43
N PHE A 332 -2.74 8.90 -1.40
CA PHE A 332 -2.97 9.20 -2.82
C PHE A 332 -4.13 8.34 -3.31
N ALA A 333 -5.13 8.94 -3.92
CA ALA A 333 -6.32 8.25 -4.42
C ALA A 333 -6.54 8.53 -5.90
N THR A 334 -6.98 7.51 -6.64
CA THR A 334 -7.48 7.68 -8.01
C THR A 334 -8.71 8.58 -8.04
N PRO A 335 -8.89 9.45 -9.05
CA PRO A 335 -10.12 10.24 -9.16
C PRO A 335 -11.36 9.37 -9.41
N THR A 336 -11.17 8.09 -9.76
CA THR A 336 -12.29 7.14 -9.92
C THR A 336 -12.99 6.75 -8.62
N VAL A 337 -12.45 7.14 -7.45
CA VAL A 337 -13.17 7.02 -6.16
C VAL A 337 -14.25 8.09 -6.00
N VAL A 338 -14.18 9.20 -6.73
CA VAL A 338 -15.19 10.27 -6.71
C VAL A 338 -16.33 9.85 -7.64
N SER A 339 -17.23 9.04 -7.11
CA SER A 339 -18.35 8.44 -7.83
C SER A 339 -19.59 9.32 -7.91
N GLY A 340 -19.73 10.33 -7.04
CA GLY A 340 -20.91 11.18 -6.93
C GLY A 340 -22.09 10.53 -6.19
N ASP A 341 -21.87 9.36 -5.61
CA ASP A 341 -22.84 8.59 -4.81
C ASP A 341 -22.25 8.04 -3.49
N ARG A 342 -20.96 8.29 -3.23
CA ARG A 342 -20.18 7.79 -2.07
C ARG A 342 -20.07 6.28 -1.97
N GLN A 343 -20.29 5.55 -3.05
CA GLN A 343 -20.24 4.09 -3.00
C GLN A 343 -18.82 3.54 -3.22
N ASN A 344 -17.86 4.36 -3.67
CA ASN A 344 -16.47 3.95 -3.87
C ASN A 344 -15.54 4.39 -2.71
N VAL A 345 -16.08 4.97 -1.64
CA VAL A 345 -15.28 5.46 -0.49
C VAL A 345 -14.66 4.34 0.33
N ASP A 346 -15.08 3.08 0.13
CA ASP A 346 -14.45 1.91 0.75
C ASP A 346 -12.96 1.76 0.42
N VAL A 347 -12.51 2.28 -0.73
CA VAL A 347 -11.07 2.36 -1.03
C VAL A 347 -10.33 3.16 0.04
N ILE A 348 -10.95 4.20 0.61
CA ILE A 348 -10.35 4.98 1.70
C ILE A 348 -10.22 4.13 2.98
N ALA A 349 -11.06 3.12 3.19
CA ALA A 349 -10.94 2.19 4.32
C ALA A 349 -9.68 1.32 4.24
N HIS A 350 -9.32 0.92 3.01
CA HIS A 350 -8.11 0.15 2.73
C HIS A 350 -6.87 0.99 3.06
N GLU A 351 -6.78 2.17 2.45
CA GLU A 351 -5.64 3.09 2.66
C GLU A 351 -5.54 3.57 4.12
N LEU A 352 -6.69 3.77 4.79
CA LEU A 352 -6.72 4.08 6.22
C LEU A 352 -6.15 2.93 7.05
N SER A 353 -6.52 1.68 6.75
CA SER A 353 -6.08 0.49 7.49
C SER A 353 -4.56 0.34 7.46
N HIS A 354 -3.93 0.69 6.33
CA HIS A 354 -2.47 0.71 6.20
C HIS A 354 -1.76 1.62 7.22
N SER A 355 -2.46 2.62 7.78
CA SER A 355 -1.92 3.45 8.86
C SER A 355 -1.45 2.63 10.07
N TRP A 356 -1.97 1.41 10.23
CA TRP A 356 -1.47 0.39 11.15
C TRP A 356 -0.70 -0.72 10.41
N SER A 357 -1.31 -1.37 9.40
CA SER A 357 -0.76 -2.50 8.65
C SER A 357 -0.02 -2.07 7.38
N GLY A 358 1.26 -1.79 7.51
CA GLY A 358 2.13 -1.31 6.44
C GLY A 358 2.94 -0.12 6.92
N ASN A 359 2.28 0.91 7.45
CA ASN A 359 2.96 2.15 7.84
C ASN A 359 3.63 2.00 9.22
N LEU A 360 2.84 1.72 10.26
CA LEU A 360 3.37 1.52 11.62
C LEU A 360 4.07 0.17 11.78
N VAL A 361 3.44 -0.89 11.29
CA VAL A 361 4.01 -2.25 11.26
C VAL A 361 4.21 -2.64 9.80
N SER A 362 5.46 -2.68 9.34
CA SER A 362 5.76 -3.00 7.92
C SER A 362 6.20 -4.45 7.77
N ASN A 363 6.06 -5.02 6.59
CA ASN A 363 6.78 -6.22 6.18
C ASN A 363 8.31 -5.98 6.23
N ALA A 364 9.09 -6.99 6.61
CA ALA A 364 10.55 -6.91 6.63
C ALA A 364 11.21 -7.03 5.25
N SER A 365 10.54 -7.68 4.31
CA SER A 365 10.94 -7.80 2.91
C SER A 365 9.70 -7.98 2.05
N TRP A 366 9.81 -7.83 0.74
CA TRP A 366 8.68 -8.01 -0.18
C TRP A 366 8.17 -9.46 -0.25
N GLU A 367 8.96 -10.44 0.22
CA GLU A 367 8.51 -11.84 0.40
C GLU A 367 7.43 -11.95 1.49
N HIS A 368 7.40 -11.02 2.45
CA HIS A 368 6.43 -10.97 3.53
C HIS A 368 5.32 -9.93 3.29
N PHE A 369 5.12 -9.50 2.05
CA PHE A 369 4.17 -8.43 1.69
C PHE A 369 2.72 -8.71 2.10
N TRP A 370 2.33 -9.98 2.24
CA TRP A 370 1.01 -10.33 2.80
C TRP A 370 0.78 -9.81 4.23
N LEU A 371 1.83 -9.53 5.01
CA LEU A 371 1.69 -8.90 6.33
C LEU A 371 1.25 -7.43 6.24
N ASN A 372 1.48 -6.77 5.13
CA ASN A 372 0.84 -5.49 4.85
C ASN A 372 -0.57 -5.78 4.31
N GLU A 373 -0.65 -6.37 3.13
CA GLU A 373 -1.89 -6.39 2.34
C GLU A 373 -2.97 -7.31 2.88
N GLY A 374 -2.59 -8.47 3.41
CA GLY A 374 -3.53 -9.39 4.05
C GLY A 374 -4.13 -8.78 5.31
N TRP A 375 -3.32 -8.14 6.15
CA TRP A 375 -3.78 -7.43 7.34
C TRP A 375 -4.64 -6.21 6.99
N THR A 376 -4.22 -5.41 5.99
CA THR A 376 -4.99 -4.27 5.51
C THR A 376 -6.35 -4.72 4.99
N THR A 377 -6.40 -5.71 4.11
CA THR A 377 -7.67 -6.26 3.57
C THR A 377 -8.56 -6.82 4.69
N TYR A 378 -7.96 -7.44 5.71
CA TYR A 378 -8.68 -7.90 6.89
C TYR A 378 -9.28 -6.75 7.71
N LEU A 379 -8.50 -5.69 7.99
CA LEU A 379 -8.96 -4.52 8.72
C LEU A 379 -10.00 -3.72 7.92
N GLU A 380 -9.79 -3.52 6.62
CA GLU A 380 -10.72 -2.89 5.69
C GLU A 380 -12.11 -3.54 5.79
N ARG A 381 -12.17 -4.87 5.64
CA ARG A 381 -13.44 -5.62 5.71
C ARG A 381 -14.07 -5.58 7.10
N ARG A 382 -13.26 -5.50 8.16
CA ARG A 382 -13.75 -5.29 9.54
C ARG A 382 -14.35 -3.89 9.74
N ILE A 383 -13.77 -2.87 9.11
CA ILE A 383 -14.30 -1.49 9.11
C ILE A 383 -15.60 -1.43 8.30
N GLN A 384 -15.63 -1.99 7.10
CA GLN A 384 -16.84 -2.10 6.26
C GLN A 384 -18.00 -2.74 7.04
N ALA A 385 -17.76 -3.86 7.73
CA ALA A 385 -18.78 -4.50 8.56
C ALA A 385 -19.28 -3.59 9.69
N ALA A 386 -18.39 -2.80 10.30
CA ALA A 386 -18.77 -1.85 11.35
C ALA A 386 -19.58 -0.66 10.82
N ILE A 387 -19.25 -0.16 9.63
CA ILE A 387 -19.93 0.99 8.98
C ILE A 387 -21.28 0.57 8.41
N HIS A 388 -21.34 -0.56 7.70
CA HIS A 388 -22.58 -1.05 7.09
C HIS A 388 -23.45 -1.87 8.05
N GLY A 389 -22.96 -2.15 9.25
CA GLY A 389 -23.73 -2.71 10.36
C GLY A 389 -23.93 -4.24 10.34
N SER A 390 -23.17 -4.98 9.52
CA SER A 390 -23.26 -6.44 9.47
C SER A 390 -21.99 -7.11 8.94
N ASP A 391 -21.63 -8.25 9.54
CA ASP A 391 -20.58 -9.16 9.03
C ASP A 391 -20.91 -9.71 7.63
N LYS A 392 -22.18 -9.65 7.19
CA LYS A 392 -22.57 -9.99 5.80
C LYS A 392 -21.84 -9.14 4.76
N HIS A 393 -21.57 -7.87 5.06
CA HIS A 393 -20.81 -6.99 4.16
C HIS A 393 -19.34 -7.41 4.07
N ARG A 394 -18.76 -7.86 5.19
CA ARG A 394 -17.41 -8.44 5.21
C ARG A 394 -17.33 -9.71 4.39
N ASP A 395 -18.26 -10.64 4.58
CA ASP A 395 -18.27 -11.91 3.85
C ASP A 395 -18.58 -11.69 2.35
N PHE A 396 -19.45 -10.74 2.01
CA PHE A 396 -19.69 -10.34 0.62
C PHE A 396 -18.44 -9.77 -0.05
N SER A 397 -17.71 -8.88 0.63
CA SER A 397 -16.41 -8.38 0.16
C SER A 397 -15.39 -9.52 0.02
N ALA A 398 -15.38 -10.48 0.94
CA ALA A 398 -14.53 -11.68 0.87
C ALA A 398 -14.87 -12.61 -0.31
N ILE A 399 -16.14 -12.72 -0.70
CA ILE A 399 -16.57 -13.48 -1.89
C ILE A 399 -16.03 -12.82 -3.18
N ILE A 400 -16.13 -11.49 -3.27
CA ILE A 400 -15.54 -10.73 -4.39
C ILE A 400 -14.02 -10.93 -4.41
N GLY A 401 -13.38 -10.85 -3.25
CA GLY A 401 -11.95 -11.11 -3.08
C GLY A 401 -11.54 -12.53 -3.48
N TRP A 402 -12.33 -13.54 -3.12
CA TRP A 402 -12.09 -14.93 -3.51
C TRP A 402 -12.12 -15.12 -5.03
N LYS A 403 -13.02 -14.41 -5.73
CA LYS A 403 -13.01 -14.37 -7.20
C LYS A 403 -11.72 -13.73 -7.72
N ALA A 404 -11.31 -12.58 -7.17
CA ALA A 404 -10.06 -11.93 -7.56
C ALA A 404 -8.82 -12.82 -7.32
N LEU A 405 -8.78 -13.56 -6.21
CA LEU A 405 -7.74 -14.56 -5.93
C LEU A 405 -7.74 -15.68 -6.98
N SER A 406 -8.94 -16.19 -7.30
CA SER A 406 -9.11 -17.25 -8.29
C SER A 406 -8.65 -16.82 -9.68
N ASP A 407 -8.95 -15.59 -10.08
CA ASP A 407 -8.56 -15.04 -11.38
C ASP A 407 -7.03 -14.86 -11.47
N SER A 408 -6.38 -14.37 -10.41
CA SER A 408 -4.91 -14.25 -10.34
C SER A 408 -4.20 -15.60 -10.34
N ILE A 409 -4.66 -16.58 -9.55
CA ILE A 409 -4.08 -17.93 -9.55
C ILE A 409 -4.19 -18.58 -10.93
N LYS A 410 -5.34 -18.42 -11.62
CA LYS A 410 -5.49 -18.92 -12.99
C LYS A 410 -4.56 -18.22 -13.98
N GLN A 411 -4.34 -16.91 -13.81
CA GLN A 411 -3.44 -16.14 -14.68
C GLN A 411 -1.99 -16.60 -14.56
N TYR A 412 -1.50 -16.90 -13.35
CA TYR A 412 -0.14 -17.40 -13.14
C TYR A 412 0.00 -18.91 -13.41
N GLY A 413 -1.06 -19.68 -13.12
CA GLY A 413 -1.01 -21.13 -13.01
C GLY A 413 -0.88 -21.58 -11.55
N GLU A 414 -1.57 -22.65 -11.17
CA GLU A 414 -1.72 -23.07 -9.76
C GLU A 414 -0.40 -23.41 -9.06
N ASP A 415 0.60 -23.93 -9.78
CA ASP A 415 1.89 -24.34 -9.21
C ASP A 415 2.94 -23.22 -9.22
N HIS A 416 2.59 -22.01 -9.67
CA HIS A 416 3.54 -20.91 -9.85
C HIS A 416 4.04 -20.32 -8.51
N GLU A 417 5.32 -19.93 -8.44
CA GLU A 417 5.97 -19.39 -7.23
C GLU A 417 5.18 -18.24 -6.59
N PHE A 418 4.77 -17.26 -7.40
CA PHE A 418 4.02 -16.07 -6.94
C PHE A 418 2.59 -16.36 -6.46
N THR A 419 2.14 -17.62 -6.49
CA THR A 419 0.88 -18.02 -5.86
C THR A 419 1.05 -18.46 -4.40
N LYS A 420 2.29 -18.56 -3.91
CA LYS A 420 2.58 -18.76 -2.48
C LYS A 420 2.25 -17.50 -1.69
N LEU A 421 2.03 -17.67 -0.39
CA LEU A 421 1.84 -16.53 0.51
C LEU A 421 3.17 -15.85 0.83
N ILE A 422 4.25 -16.64 0.91
CA ILE A 422 5.64 -16.19 1.02
C ILE A 422 6.40 -16.70 -0.22
N PRO A 423 6.50 -15.90 -1.29
CA PRO A 423 7.30 -16.25 -2.47
C PRO A 423 8.80 -16.05 -2.22
N ASP A 424 9.64 -16.75 -2.99
CA ASP A 424 11.08 -16.41 -3.12
C ASP A 424 11.25 -15.29 -4.16
N LEU A 425 11.76 -14.13 -3.72
CA LEU A 425 11.98 -12.97 -4.59
C LEU A 425 13.46 -12.70 -4.88
N LYS A 426 14.36 -13.63 -4.54
CA LYS A 426 15.78 -13.47 -4.81
C LYS A 426 16.07 -13.45 -6.31
N GLY A 427 16.66 -12.35 -6.77
CA GLY A 427 16.93 -12.11 -8.19
C GLY A 427 15.69 -11.79 -9.02
N GLN A 428 14.52 -11.63 -8.39
CA GLN A 428 13.26 -11.26 -9.04
C GLN A 428 12.95 -9.77 -8.83
N ASP A 429 12.14 -9.21 -9.72
CA ASP A 429 11.54 -7.88 -9.55
C ASP A 429 10.30 -8.03 -8.66
N PRO A 430 10.21 -7.31 -7.51
CA PRO A 430 9.02 -7.34 -6.68
C PRO A 430 7.72 -7.00 -7.45
N ASP A 431 7.79 -6.14 -8.47
CA ASP A 431 6.63 -5.76 -9.27
C ASP A 431 6.03 -6.97 -10.04
N ASP A 432 6.84 -7.97 -10.40
CA ASP A 432 6.37 -9.18 -11.09
C ASP A 432 5.51 -10.10 -10.18
N ALA A 433 5.69 -9.98 -8.86
CA ALA A 433 4.94 -10.72 -7.85
C ALA A 433 3.67 -9.98 -7.39
N PHE A 434 3.51 -8.70 -7.74
CA PHE A 434 2.34 -7.90 -7.38
C PHE A 434 1.08 -8.39 -8.09
N SER A 435 0.11 -8.82 -7.29
CA SER A 435 -1.16 -9.38 -7.73
C SER A 435 -2.18 -9.30 -6.59
N SER A 436 -3.40 -9.80 -6.79
CA SER A 436 -4.37 -9.92 -5.69
C SER A 436 -4.04 -11.03 -4.68
N ILE A 437 -3.00 -11.83 -4.92
CA ILE A 437 -2.66 -13.01 -4.11
C ILE A 437 -2.25 -12.63 -2.66
N PRO A 438 -1.25 -11.74 -2.41
CA PRO A 438 -0.89 -11.36 -1.04
C PRO A 438 -2.04 -10.71 -0.27
N TYR A 439 -2.93 -9.98 -0.95
CA TYR A 439 -4.15 -9.38 -0.40
C TYR A 439 -5.13 -10.47 0.05
N GLU A 440 -5.57 -11.31 -0.89
CA GLU A 440 -6.72 -12.18 -0.69
C GLU A 440 -6.36 -13.51 -0.03
N LYS A 441 -5.18 -14.08 -0.35
CA LYS A 441 -4.66 -15.26 0.34
C LYS A 441 -4.23 -14.88 1.77
N GLY A 442 -3.64 -13.70 1.96
CA GLY A 442 -3.33 -13.14 3.28
C GLY A 442 -4.58 -12.88 4.12
N PHE A 443 -5.60 -12.22 3.56
CA PHE A 443 -6.91 -12.07 4.20
C PHE A 443 -7.50 -13.43 4.59
N THR A 444 -7.53 -14.38 3.64
CA THR A 444 -8.12 -15.71 3.86
C THR A 444 -7.44 -16.42 5.03
N PHE A 445 -6.12 -16.28 5.14
CA PHE A 445 -5.37 -16.84 6.24
C PHE A 445 -5.72 -16.20 7.59
N LEU A 446 -5.77 -14.87 7.67
CA LEU A 446 -6.17 -14.16 8.90
C LEU A 446 -7.62 -14.44 9.28
N TYR A 447 -8.52 -14.52 8.31
CA TYR A 447 -9.92 -14.91 8.51
C TYR A 447 -10.03 -16.34 9.02
N HIS A 448 -9.23 -17.27 8.49
CA HIS A 448 -9.15 -18.64 8.98
C HIS A 448 -8.67 -18.68 10.45
N LEU A 449 -7.63 -17.92 10.80
CA LEU A 449 -7.13 -17.81 12.17
C LEU A 449 -8.20 -17.24 13.13
N GLU A 450 -8.93 -16.20 12.72
CA GLU A 450 -10.06 -15.66 13.50
C GLU A 450 -11.12 -16.74 13.77
N LYS A 451 -11.53 -17.51 12.75
CA LYS A 451 -12.55 -18.56 12.89
C LYS A 451 -12.06 -19.72 13.74
N LEU A 452 -10.79 -20.08 13.62
CA LEU A 452 -10.15 -21.14 14.39
C LEU A 452 -10.13 -20.82 15.89
N ILE A 453 -9.66 -19.62 16.23
CA ILE A 453 -9.47 -19.16 17.62
C ILE A 453 -10.78 -18.66 18.24
N GLY A 454 -11.65 -18.05 17.44
CA GLY A 454 -12.86 -17.35 17.86
C GLY A 454 -12.67 -15.83 17.89
N LYS A 455 -13.65 -15.10 17.36
CA LYS A 455 -13.59 -13.65 17.14
C LYS A 455 -13.28 -12.84 18.40
N GLU A 456 -13.89 -13.14 19.54
CA GLU A 456 -13.66 -12.38 20.79
C GLU A 456 -12.21 -12.45 21.29
N LYS A 457 -11.57 -13.61 21.11
CA LYS A 457 -10.16 -13.81 21.46
C LYS A 457 -9.26 -13.12 20.43
N TRP A 458 -9.59 -13.24 19.16
CA TRP A 458 -8.88 -12.58 18.06
C TRP A 458 -8.92 -11.04 18.16
N ASP A 459 -10.04 -10.47 18.58
CA ASP A 459 -10.19 -9.01 18.79
C ASP A 459 -9.26 -8.46 19.88
N LYS A 460 -8.74 -9.33 20.77
CA LYS A 460 -7.69 -8.95 21.75
C LYS A 460 -6.28 -9.06 21.17
N PHE A 461 -6.08 -9.93 20.18
CA PHE A 461 -4.79 -10.13 19.54
C PHE A 461 -4.43 -8.97 18.59
N ILE A 462 -5.41 -8.45 17.83
CA ILE A 462 -5.20 -7.33 16.89
C ILE A 462 -4.45 -6.15 17.55
N PRO A 463 -4.97 -5.51 18.63
CA PRO A 463 -4.26 -4.42 19.28
C PRO A 463 -2.90 -4.84 19.85
N HIS A 464 -2.78 -6.08 20.34
CA HIS A 464 -1.52 -6.60 20.87
C HIS A 464 -0.44 -6.68 19.79
N TYR A 465 -0.76 -7.26 18.62
CA TYR A 465 0.15 -7.38 17.48
C TYR A 465 0.65 -6.01 17.02
N PHE A 466 -0.26 -5.08 16.75
CA PHE A 466 0.11 -3.74 16.28
C PHE A 466 0.88 -2.94 17.34
N THR A 467 0.63 -3.17 18.62
CA THR A 467 1.40 -2.54 19.71
C THR A 467 2.80 -3.12 19.84
N ALA A 468 2.96 -4.45 19.75
CA ALA A 468 4.24 -5.13 19.89
C ALA A 468 5.26 -4.73 18.80
N PHE A 469 4.75 -4.49 17.59
CA PHE A 469 5.54 -4.17 16.41
C PHE A 469 5.46 -2.71 15.97
N LYS A 470 4.83 -1.83 16.76
CA LYS A 470 4.73 -0.40 16.44
C LYS A 470 6.11 0.17 16.08
N GLU A 471 6.18 0.83 14.93
CA GLU A 471 7.40 1.44 14.34
C GLU A 471 8.50 0.43 13.98
N LYS A 472 8.16 -0.85 13.78
CA LYS A 472 9.08 -1.92 13.37
C LYS A 472 8.67 -2.57 12.05
N SER A 473 9.57 -3.39 11.53
CA SER A 473 9.36 -4.23 10.36
C SER A 473 9.42 -5.71 10.75
N VAL A 474 8.51 -6.51 10.20
CA VAL A 474 8.13 -7.84 10.71
C VAL A 474 8.18 -8.87 9.59
N ASP A 475 8.73 -10.04 9.86
CA ASP A 475 8.62 -11.20 8.98
C ASP A 475 7.50 -12.17 9.43
N SER A 476 7.15 -13.12 8.57
CA SER A 476 6.04 -14.05 8.85
C SER A 476 6.32 -14.97 10.04
N TYR A 477 7.58 -15.20 10.39
CA TYR A 477 7.97 -16.03 11.53
C TYR A 477 7.81 -15.28 12.84
N GLU A 478 8.15 -13.98 12.88
CA GLU A 478 7.88 -13.08 14.00
C GLU A 478 6.37 -12.93 14.26
N PHE A 479 5.57 -12.80 13.19
CA PHE A 479 4.10 -12.84 13.30
C PHE A 479 3.62 -14.15 13.95
N LYS A 480 4.05 -15.30 13.42
CA LYS A 480 3.70 -16.63 13.95
C LYS A 480 4.10 -16.78 15.41
N ALA A 481 5.33 -16.42 15.76
CA ALA A 481 5.84 -16.52 17.13
C ALA A 481 5.05 -15.65 18.10
N THR A 482 4.68 -14.43 17.68
CA THR A 482 3.86 -13.52 18.49
C THR A 482 2.45 -14.07 18.72
N LEU A 483 1.84 -14.65 17.68
CA LEU A 483 0.53 -15.28 17.80
C LEU A 483 0.55 -16.46 18.77
N LEU A 484 1.52 -17.37 18.62
CA LEU A 484 1.68 -18.53 19.51
C LEU A 484 1.92 -18.09 20.96
N SER A 485 2.83 -17.14 21.17
CA SER A 485 3.14 -16.60 22.50
C SER A 485 1.93 -15.94 23.17
N PHE A 486 1.13 -15.18 22.41
CA PHE A 486 -0.05 -14.51 22.94
C PHE A 486 -1.12 -15.50 23.44
N PHE A 487 -1.25 -16.65 22.78
CA PHE A 487 -2.26 -17.67 23.10
C PHE A 487 -1.74 -18.84 23.94
N ASP A 488 -0.49 -18.84 24.38
CA ASP A 488 0.12 -19.92 25.19
C ASP A 488 -0.67 -20.22 26.48
N GLY A 489 -1.21 -19.17 27.13
CA GLY A 489 -2.04 -19.30 28.33
C GLY A 489 -3.48 -19.81 28.08
N ASP A 490 -3.91 -19.94 26.83
CA ASP A 490 -5.23 -20.44 26.44
C ASP A 490 -5.10 -21.84 25.85
N ALA A 491 -5.33 -22.88 26.66
CA ALA A 491 -5.10 -24.28 26.29
C ALA A 491 -5.86 -24.71 25.02
N GLU A 492 -7.03 -24.13 24.74
CA GLU A 492 -7.82 -24.44 23.55
C GLU A 492 -7.22 -23.78 22.30
N ALA A 493 -6.95 -22.46 22.37
CA ALA A 493 -6.38 -21.72 21.26
C ALA A 493 -4.95 -22.18 20.94
N SER A 494 -4.12 -22.39 21.97
CA SER A 494 -2.76 -22.90 21.84
C SER A 494 -2.75 -24.25 21.10
N LYS A 495 -3.53 -25.23 21.56
CA LYS A 495 -3.63 -26.54 20.91
C LYS A 495 -4.11 -26.44 19.45
N LYS A 496 -5.04 -25.53 19.14
CA LYS A 496 -5.52 -25.33 17.76
C LYS A 496 -4.42 -24.76 16.85
N LEU A 497 -3.61 -23.83 17.36
CA LEU A 497 -2.51 -23.20 16.62
C LEU A 497 -1.29 -24.13 16.45
N GLU A 498 -1.03 -24.99 17.43
CA GLU A 498 0.00 -26.04 17.33
C GLU A 498 -0.30 -27.07 16.24
N ASN A 499 -1.59 -27.40 16.03
CA ASN A 499 -2.04 -28.33 15.00
C ASN A 499 -2.24 -27.69 13.62
N LEU A 500 -1.96 -26.38 13.47
CA LEU A 500 -2.09 -25.69 12.20
C LEU A 500 -0.90 -26.01 11.29
N GLU A 501 -1.17 -26.44 10.06
CA GLU A 501 -0.16 -26.72 9.04
C GLU A 501 0.43 -25.41 8.45
N TRP A 502 1.27 -24.74 9.23
CA TRP A 502 1.86 -23.42 8.89
C TRP A 502 2.58 -23.40 7.54
N ASP A 503 3.38 -24.42 7.25
CA ASP A 503 4.16 -24.47 6.00
C ASP A 503 3.26 -24.62 4.77
N THR A 504 2.09 -25.26 4.94
CA THR A 504 1.08 -25.32 3.86
C THR A 504 0.54 -23.92 3.58
N TRP A 505 0.21 -23.14 4.60
CA TRP A 505 -0.27 -21.77 4.41
C TRP A 505 0.80 -20.84 3.83
N PHE A 506 2.04 -20.96 4.30
CA PHE A 506 3.13 -20.08 3.87
C PHE A 506 3.64 -20.40 2.47
N TYR A 507 3.85 -21.69 2.16
CA TYR A 507 4.66 -22.08 0.99
C TYR A 507 3.95 -22.96 -0.02
N LYS A 508 2.73 -23.44 0.23
CA LYS A 508 2.00 -24.18 -0.79
C LYS A 508 1.45 -23.21 -1.86
N PRO A 509 1.80 -23.39 -3.14
CA PRO A 509 1.24 -22.61 -4.23
C PRO A 509 -0.25 -22.94 -4.43
N GLY A 510 -0.94 -22.13 -5.22
CA GLY A 510 -2.34 -22.33 -5.57
C GLY A 510 -3.32 -21.96 -4.45
N PHE A 511 -4.46 -22.62 -4.42
CA PHE A 511 -5.58 -22.24 -3.55
C PHE A 511 -5.36 -22.62 -2.08
N PRO A 512 -5.65 -21.70 -1.12
CA PRO A 512 -5.86 -22.07 0.26
C PRO A 512 -7.20 -22.81 0.44
N PRO A 513 -7.47 -23.44 1.60
CA PRO A 513 -8.81 -23.88 1.94
C PRO A 513 -9.82 -22.73 1.85
N LYS A 514 -10.91 -22.92 1.11
CA LYS A 514 -11.96 -21.91 0.97
C LYS A 514 -12.76 -21.80 2.27
N PRO A 515 -12.86 -20.60 2.89
CA PRO A 515 -13.72 -20.41 4.05
C PRO A 515 -15.22 -20.50 3.70
N ASP A 516 -16.03 -20.86 4.70
CA ASP A 516 -17.48 -20.78 4.62
C ASP A 516 -17.92 -19.32 4.85
N PHE A 517 -18.26 -18.63 3.76
CA PHE A 517 -18.78 -17.26 3.78
C PHE A 517 -20.31 -17.23 3.87
N ASP A 518 -20.87 -16.21 4.51
CA ASP A 518 -22.28 -15.86 4.31
C ASP A 518 -22.48 -15.35 2.87
N THR A 519 -23.35 -16.01 2.11
CA THR A 519 -23.59 -15.73 0.68
C THR A 519 -24.82 -14.86 0.42
N GLU A 520 -25.58 -14.44 1.44
CA GLU A 520 -26.92 -13.87 1.26
C GLU A 520 -26.93 -12.65 0.32
N LEU A 521 -25.94 -11.75 0.46
CA LEU A 521 -25.83 -10.57 -0.41
C LEU A 521 -25.43 -10.91 -1.85
N ALA A 522 -24.61 -11.95 -2.04
CA ALA A 522 -24.20 -12.43 -3.36
C ALA A 522 -25.35 -13.18 -4.06
N ASP A 523 -26.11 -13.99 -3.31
CA ASP A 523 -27.25 -14.75 -3.82
C ASP A 523 -28.32 -13.79 -4.39
N GLN A 524 -28.56 -12.64 -3.75
CA GLN A 524 -29.44 -11.60 -4.30
C GLN A 524 -29.01 -11.14 -5.70
N CYS A 525 -27.70 -10.93 -5.92
CA CYS A 525 -27.15 -10.54 -7.21
C CYS A 525 -27.29 -11.66 -8.26
N TYR A 526 -26.98 -12.91 -7.87
CA TYR A 526 -27.07 -14.06 -8.75
C TYR A 526 -28.50 -14.40 -9.16
N GLU A 527 -29.46 -14.32 -8.24
CA GLU A 527 -30.88 -14.53 -8.53
C GLU A 527 -31.42 -13.44 -9.46
N LEU A 528 -31.01 -12.18 -9.29
CA LEU A 528 -31.38 -11.13 -10.24
C LEU A 528 -30.78 -11.38 -11.63
N ALA A 529 -29.51 -11.79 -11.72
CA ALA A 529 -28.88 -12.14 -12.99
C ALA A 529 -29.63 -13.26 -13.72
N LYS A 530 -30.02 -14.34 -13.01
CA LYS A 530 -30.83 -15.43 -13.59
C LYS A 530 -32.16 -14.95 -14.14
N LYS A 531 -32.84 -14.01 -13.47
CA LYS A 531 -34.10 -13.42 -13.97
C LYS A 531 -33.89 -12.66 -15.29
N TRP A 532 -32.81 -11.90 -15.39
CA TRP A 532 -32.42 -11.20 -16.63
C TRP A 532 -32.06 -12.17 -17.77
N GLU A 533 -31.36 -13.26 -17.47
CA GLU A 533 -31.07 -14.32 -18.44
C GLU A 533 -32.35 -15.02 -18.94
N ALA A 534 -33.31 -15.28 -18.05
CA ALA A 534 -34.59 -15.89 -18.40
C ALA A 534 -35.44 -15.02 -19.36
N LEU A 535 -35.37 -13.68 -19.22
CA LEU A 535 -35.98 -12.74 -20.17
C LEU A 535 -35.42 -12.89 -21.58
N ASN A 536 -34.15 -13.29 -21.72
CA ASN A 536 -33.50 -13.44 -23.02
C ASN A 536 -34.15 -14.53 -23.90
N GLY A 537 -34.71 -15.56 -23.27
CA GLY A 537 -35.40 -16.69 -23.91
C GLY A 537 -36.93 -16.60 -23.96
N SER A 538 -37.52 -15.44 -23.62
CA SER A 538 -38.99 -15.24 -23.53
C SER A 538 -39.69 -16.13 -22.49
N LYS A 539 -38.98 -16.55 -21.44
CA LYS A 539 -39.48 -17.38 -20.33
C LYS A 539 -39.37 -16.67 -18.97
N ALA A 540 -39.76 -15.40 -18.89
CA ALA A 540 -39.93 -14.78 -17.59
C ALA A 540 -41.36 -15.06 -17.11
N ASP A 541 -41.50 -15.99 -16.16
CA ASP A 541 -42.75 -16.22 -15.44
C ASP A 541 -43.14 -14.94 -14.67
N ASN A 542 -43.98 -14.09 -15.26
CA ASN A 542 -44.63 -12.93 -14.64
C ASN A 542 -43.69 -11.94 -13.89
N TRP A 543 -42.43 -11.80 -14.29
CA TRP A 543 -41.49 -10.82 -13.72
C TRP A 543 -41.09 -9.77 -14.75
N GLU A 544 -41.15 -8.50 -14.34
CA GLU A 544 -40.72 -7.34 -15.12
C GLU A 544 -39.66 -6.55 -14.32
N PRO A 545 -38.56 -6.11 -14.96
CA PRO A 545 -37.54 -5.31 -14.28
C PRO A 545 -38.11 -3.99 -13.75
N SER A 546 -37.76 -3.63 -12.51
CA SER A 546 -38.17 -2.36 -11.88
C SER A 546 -37.05 -1.78 -11.01
N PRO A 547 -37.00 -0.45 -10.78
CA PRO A 547 -35.96 0.14 -9.93
C PRO A 547 -35.88 -0.44 -8.50
N VAL A 548 -36.94 -1.09 -8.02
CA VAL A 548 -36.98 -1.76 -6.71
C VAL A 548 -36.04 -2.97 -6.64
N ASP A 549 -35.69 -3.59 -7.77
CA ASP A 549 -34.82 -4.77 -7.79
C ASP A 549 -33.42 -4.49 -7.22
N ILE A 550 -32.93 -3.27 -7.39
CA ILE A 550 -31.57 -2.86 -6.97
C ILE A 550 -31.57 -1.72 -5.96
N ASN A 551 -32.73 -1.27 -5.47
CA ASN A 551 -32.81 -0.08 -4.61
C ASN A 551 -32.08 -0.23 -3.25
N LYS A 552 -31.79 -1.47 -2.85
CA LYS A 552 -31.02 -1.83 -1.66
C LYS A 552 -29.60 -2.32 -1.99
N PHE A 553 -29.24 -2.39 -3.27
CA PHE A 553 -27.90 -2.81 -3.66
C PHE A 553 -26.90 -1.72 -3.31
N THR A 554 -25.79 -2.13 -2.71
CA THR A 554 -24.54 -1.34 -2.77
C THR A 554 -23.99 -1.34 -4.20
N SER A 555 -23.06 -0.43 -4.51
CA SER A 555 -22.36 -0.51 -5.80
C SER A 555 -21.66 -1.85 -6.00
N ASN A 556 -21.11 -2.46 -4.94
CA ASN A 556 -20.49 -3.78 -5.05
C ASN A 556 -21.50 -4.88 -5.42
N GLN A 557 -22.74 -4.84 -4.92
CA GLN A 557 -23.80 -5.75 -5.36
C GLN A 557 -24.18 -5.54 -6.83
N SER A 558 -24.25 -4.28 -7.26
CA SER A 558 -24.48 -3.95 -8.67
C SER A 558 -23.32 -4.41 -9.57
N VAL A 559 -22.07 -4.30 -9.09
CA VAL A 559 -20.88 -4.83 -9.77
C VAL A 559 -20.98 -6.34 -9.92
N VAL A 560 -21.27 -7.08 -8.84
CA VAL A 560 -21.40 -8.55 -8.88
C VAL A 560 -22.52 -8.97 -9.83
N PHE A 561 -23.67 -8.28 -9.80
CA PHE A 561 -24.77 -8.51 -10.74
C PHE A 561 -24.33 -8.34 -12.20
N LEU A 562 -23.68 -7.21 -12.53
CA LEU A 562 -23.21 -6.94 -13.90
C LEU A 562 -22.12 -7.92 -14.35
N GLU A 563 -21.14 -8.24 -13.50
CA GLU A 563 -20.08 -9.21 -13.82
C GLU A 563 -20.61 -10.63 -14.03
N THR A 564 -21.64 -11.01 -13.26
CA THR A 564 -22.32 -12.30 -13.43
C THR A 564 -22.90 -12.41 -14.84
N LEU A 565 -23.56 -11.35 -15.32
CA LEU A 565 -24.12 -11.30 -16.67
C LEU A 565 -23.03 -11.25 -17.76
N GLN A 566 -21.94 -10.51 -17.55
CA GLN A 566 -20.80 -10.45 -18.48
C GLN A 566 -20.10 -11.80 -18.67
N SER A 567 -20.12 -12.63 -17.63
CA SER A 567 -19.50 -13.96 -17.61
C SER A 567 -20.46 -15.07 -18.01
N SER A 568 -21.72 -14.72 -18.32
CA SER A 568 -22.73 -15.69 -18.74
C SER A 568 -22.39 -16.30 -20.10
N GLN A 569 -22.77 -17.57 -20.29
CA GLN A 569 -22.66 -18.24 -21.58
C GLN A 569 -23.60 -17.66 -22.63
N THR A 570 -24.70 -17.02 -22.20
CA THR A 570 -25.69 -16.45 -23.10
C THR A 570 -25.66 -14.93 -23.02
N THR A 571 -25.22 -14.29 -24.09
CA THR A 571 -25.25 -12.82 -24.20
C THR A 571 -26.69 -12.31 -24.28
N LEU A 572 -27.01 -11.27 -23.50
CA LEU A 572 -28.32 -10.62 -23.54
C LEU A 572 -28.57 -9.93 -24.89
N LYS A 573 -29.82 -9.91 -25.34
CA LYS A 573 -30.23 -9.15 -26.53
C LYS A 573 -30.06 -7.63 -26.31
N PRO A 574 -29.72 -6.83 -27.34
CA PRO A 574 -29.61 -5.37 -27.25
C PRO A 574 -30.79 -4.66 -26.59
N GLY A 575 -32.03 -5.08 -26.90
CA GLY A 575 -33.23 -4.50 -26.28
C GLY A 575 -33.30 -4.66 -24.76
N LEU A 576 -32.72 -5.74 -24.21
CA LEU A 576 -32.63 -5.94 -22.76
C LEU A 576 -31.55 -5.07 -22.11
N ILE A 577 -30.44 -4.79 -22.83
CA ILE A 577 -29.41 -3.86 -22.36
C ILE A 577 -30.00 -2.45 -22.22
N ASP A 578 -30.68 -1.96 -23.26
CA ASP A 578 -31.37 -0.67 -23.25
C ASP A 578 -32.42 -0.59 -22.13
N LEU A 579 -33.20 -1.66 -21.92
CA LEU A 579 -34.14 -1.76 -20.81
C LEU A 579 -33.42 -1.68 -19.45
N MET A 580 -32.34 -2.42 -19.25
CA MET A 580 -31.56 -2.42 -18.01
C MET A 580 -30.99 -1.04 -17.70
N GLY A 581 -30.38 -0.40 -18.70
CA GLY A 581 -29.80 0.93 -18.57
C GLY A 581 -30.84 1.96 -18.13
N LYS A 582 -32.07 1.89 -18.68
CA LYS A 582 -33.18 2.77 -18.31
C LYS A 582 -33.79 2.47 -16.95
N THR A 583 -34.00 1.18 -16.64
CA THR A 583 -34.65 0.76 -15.39
C THR A 583 -33.75 0.98 -14.17
N TYR A 584 -32.46 0.71 -14.30
CA TYR A 584 -31.50 0.76 -13.19
C TYR A 584 -30.58 1.99 -13.21
N GLY A 585 -30.63 2.81 -14.27
CA GLY A 585 -29.84 4.03 -14.38
C GLY A 585 -28.35 3.82 -14.63
N PHE A 586 -27.92 2.61 -15.01
CA PHE A 586 -26.49 2.31 -15.20
C PHE A 586 -25.86 3.12 -16.35
N ALA A 587 -26.63 3.46 -17.38
CA ALA A 587 -26.15 4.27 -18.49
C ALA A 587 -25.84 5.73 -18.09
N GLN A 588 -26.45 6.23 -17.01
CA GLN A 588 -26.25 7.60 -16.50
C GLN A 588 -25.37 7.65 -15.26
N SER A 589 -24.89 6.51 -14.76
CA SER A 589 -24.07 6.46 -13.56
C SER A 589 -22.74 7.18 -13.76
N LYS A 590 -22.36 8.00 -12.78
CA LYS A 590 -21.02 8.58 -12.69
C LYS A 590 -20.02 7.62 -12.06
N ASN A 591 -20.50 6.56 -11.41
CA ASN A 591 -19.66 5.54 -10.83
C ASN A 591 -19.05 4.68 -11.93
N VAL A 592 -17.74 4.87 -12.16
CA VAL A 592 -17.02 4.18 -13.24
C VAL A 592 -17.03 2.65 -13.08
N GLU A 593 -17.11 2.12 -11.85
CA GLU A 593 -17.20 0.68 -11.61
C GLU A 593 -18.50 0.10 -12.21
N LEU A 594 -19.59 0.88 -12.21
CA LEU A 594 -20.88 0.47 -12.76
C LEU A 594 -20.98 0.73 -14.26
N VAL A 595 -20.74 1.97 -14.70
CA VAL A 595 -20.95 2.36 -16.11
C VAL A 595 -19.99 1.64 -17.06
N SER A 596 -18.73 1.39 -16.65
CA SER A 596 -17.79 0.63 -17.48
C SER A 596 -18.26 -0.81 -17.69
N ARG A 597 -18.80 -1.47 -16.65
CA ARG A 597 -19.32 -2.83 -16.73
C ARG A 597 -20.61 -2.91 -17.54
N TYR A 598 -21.50 -1.95 -17.36
CA TYR A 598 -22.68 -1.82 -18.19
C TYR A 598 -22.31 -1.69 -19.68
N TYR A 599 -21.32 -0.86 -20.02
CA TYR A 599 -20.86 -0.73 -21.41
C TYR A 599 -20.17 -1.99 -21.94
N VAL A 600 -19.37 -2.69 -21.14
CA VAL A 600 -18.83 -4.00 -21.54
C VAL A 600 -19.97 -4.97 -21.90
N LEU A 601 -21.02 -5.02 -21.07
CA LEU A 601 -22.18 -5.88 -21.33
C LEU A 601 -22.91 -5.49 -22.63
N GLY A 602 -23.11 -4.19 -22.88
CA GLY A 602 -23.71 -3.70 -24.12
C GLY A 602 -22.85 -3.96 -25.37
N LEU A 603 -21.53 -3.83 -25.26
CA LEU A 603 -20.59 -4.14 -26.34
C LEU A 603 -20.58 -5.65 -26.64
N GLN A 604 -20.56 -6.51 -25.62
CA GLN A 604 -20.72 -7.96 -25.80
C GLN A 604 -22.05 -8.28 -26.52
N ALA A 605 -23.14 -7.60 -26.16
CA ALA A 605 -24.46 -7.74 -26.77
C ALA A 605 -24.59 -7.14 -28.18
N ARG A 606 -23.58 -6.42 -28.69
CA ARG A 606 -23.63 -5.67 -29.96
C ARG A 606 -24.74 -4.61 -29.96
N ASP A 607 -25.02 -3.99 -28.82
CA ASP A 607 -25.93 -2.85 -28.75
C ASP A 607 -25.22 -1.58 -29.23
N GLU A 608 -25.43 -1.20 -30.48
CA GLU A 608 -24.79 -0.02 -31.09
C GLU A 608 -25.02 1.28 -30.30
N LYS A 609 -26.10 1.36 -29.51
CA LYS A 609 -26.39 2.52 -28.66
C LYS A 609 -25.32 2.79 -27.61
N VAL A 610 -24.53 1.79 -27.22
CA VAL A 610 -23.48 1.96 -26.19
C VAL A 610 -22.11 2.27 -26.77
N TYR A 611 -21.92 2.21 -28.10
CA TYR A 611 -20.58 2.32 -28.71
C TYR A 611 -19.97 3.70 -28.51
N GLU A 612 -20.69 4.76 -28.90
CA GLU A 612 -20.25 6.15 -28.69
C GLU A 612 -20.14 6.51 -27.20
N PRO A 613 -21.13 6.18 -26.32
CA PRO A 613 -20.98 6.41 -24.88
C PRO A 613 -19.76 5.69 -24.25
N ALA A 614 -19.42 4.49 -24.72
CA ALA A 614 -18.22 3.78 -24.28
C ALA A 614 -16.93 4.46 -24.76
N ALA A 615 -16.91 4.94 -26.01
CA ALA A 615 -15.82 5.73 -26.57
C ALA A 615 -15.59 7.04 -25.79
N GLU A 616 -16.66 7.75 -25.43
CA GLU A 616 -16.61 8.95 -24.60
C GLU A 616 -16.11 8.67 -23.17
N LEU A 617 -16.49 7.52 -22.59
CA LEU A 617 -15.98 7.11 -21.27
C LEU A 617 -14.46 6.88 -21.33
N LEU A 618 -13.97 6.18 -22.36
CA LEU A 618 -12.54 5.89 -22.54
C LEU A 618 -11.67 7.16 -22.62
N GLY A 619 -12.20 8.26 -23.16
CA GLY A 619 -11.48 9.54 -23.18
C GLY A 619 -11.42 10.28 -21.83
N ARG A 620 -12.25 9.87 -20.85
CA ARG A 620 -12.32 10.51 -19.53
C ARG A 620 -11.58 9.74 -18.43
N ILE A 621 -11.14 8.51 -18.70
CA ILE A 621 -10.53 7.62 -17.70
C ILE A 621 -9.13 7.16 -18.15
N GLY A 622 -8.23 6.96 -17.19
CA GLY A 622 -6.86 6.47 -17.46
C GLY A 622 -6.50 5.14 -16.76
N ARG A 623 -7.35 4.64 -15.86
CA ARG A 623 -7.08 3.44 -15.06
C ARG A 623 -7.27 2.17 -15.90
N MET A 624 -6.21 1.36 -16.04
CA MET A 624 -6.22 0.17 -16.89
C MET A 624 -7.27 -0.88 -16.51
N LYS A 625 -7.68 -0.93 -15.24
CA LYS A 625 -8.82 -1.74 -14.75
C LYS A 625 -10.08 -1.54 -15.58
N PHE A 626 -10.34 -0.31 -16.04
CA PHE A 626 -11.54 0.05 -16.81
C PHE A 626 -11.26 0.24 -18.30
N VAL A 627 -10.12 0.87 -18.64
CA VAL A 627 -9.76 1.14 -20.04
C VAL A 627 -9.64 -0.18 -20.82
N ARG A 628 -8.92 -1.17 -20.27
CA ARG A 628 -8.61 -2.40 -20.99
C ARG A 628 -9.86 -3.21 -21.36
N PRO A 629 -10.80 -3.52 -20.45
CA PRO A 629 -11.98 -4.30 -20.83
C PRO A 629 -12.89 -3.56 -21.82
N VAL A 630 -13.18 -2.28 -21.58
CA VAL A 630 -14.07 -1.48 -22.46
C VAL A 630 -13.45 -1.33 -23.85
N PHE A 631 -12.15 -0.98 -23.93
CA PHE A 631 -11.45 -0.81 -25.20
C PHE A 631 -11.37 -2.13 -25.99
N ARG A 632 -11.11 -3.26 -25.31
CA ARG A 632 -11.08 -4.57 -25.95
C ARG A 632 -12.42 -4.93 -26.60
N GLU A 633 -13.52 -4.76 -25.88
CA GLU A 633 -14.85 -5.07 -26.43
C GLU A 633 -15.25 -4.07 -27.51
N LEU A 634 -14.85 -2.79 -27.39
CA LEU A 634 -15.06 -1.79 -28.45
C LEU A 634 -14.32 -2.17 -29.73
N MET A 635 -13.05 -2.61 -29.65
CA MET A 635 -12.30 -3.07 -30.83
C MET A 635 -12.99 -4.25 -31.55
N LYS A 636 -13.62 -5.15 -30.79
CA LYS A 636 -14.38 -6.27 -31.37
C LYS A 636 -15.63 -5.79 -32.10
N CYS A 637 -16.21 -4.66 -31.68
CA CYS A 637 -17.45 -4.09 -32.22
C CYS A 637 -17.24 -3.12 -33.37
N ASP A 638 -16.35 -2.15 -33.18
CA ASP A 638 -16.02 -1.11 -34.14
C ASP A 638 -14.55 -0.70 -33.97
N MET A 639 -13.69 -1.32 -34.78
CA MET A 639 -12.26 -1.01 -34.82
C MET A 639 -11.99 0.43 -35.28
N GLY A 640 -12.83 0.99 -36.14
CA GLY A 640 -12.69 2.37 -36.63
C GLY A 640 -12.92 3.38 -35.51
N LEU A 641 -13.95 3.17 -34.70
CA LEU A 641 -14.21 3.98 -33.52
C LEU A 641 -13.12 3.80 -32.45
N ALA A 642 -12.67 2.57 -32.18
CA ALA A 642 -11.57 2.31 -31.25
C ALA A 642 -10.27 3.04 -31.66
N GLN A 643 -9.94 3.05 -32.95
CA GLN A 643 -8.79 3.80 -33.48
C GLN A 643 -8.96 5.32 -33.29
N LYS A 644 -10.15 5.87 -33.56
CA LYS A 644 -10.45 7.29 -33.31
C LYS A 644 -10.28 7.66 -31.84
N VAL A 645 -10.74 6.81 -30.92
CA VAL A 645 -10.57 7.01 -29.47
C VAL A 645 -9.09 7.06 -29.10
N TYR A 646 -8.28 6.12 -29.61
CA TYR A 646 -6.84 6.13 -29.36
C TYR A 646 -6.19 7.42 -29.89
N ASP A 647 -6.47 7.79 -31.13
CA ASP A 647 -5.85 8.97 -31.74
C ASP A 647 -6.24 10.29 -31.06
N ALA A 648 -7.47 10.38 -30.55
CA ALA A 648 -7.95 11.55 -29.81
C ALA A 648 -7.35 11.67 -28.39
N ASN A 649 -6.98 10.54 -27.75
CA ASN A 649 -6.62 10.51 -26.33
C ASN A 649 -5.18 10.08 -26.03
N LYS A 650 -4.39 9.66 -27.03
CA LYS A 650 -3.01 9.20 -26.81
C LYS A 650 -2.10 10.21 -26.12
N GLU A 651 -2.35 11.51 -26.26
CA GLU A 651 -1.57 12.56 -25.59
C GLU A 651 -2.11 12.93 -24.19
N THR A 652 -3.36 12.57 -23.87
CA THR A 652 -3.99 12.84 -22.57
C THR A 652 -3.87 11.66 -21.61
N TRP A 653 -3.77 10.43 -22.13
CA TRP A 653 -3.53 9.24 -21.34
C TRP A 653 -2.14 9.20 -20.71
N HIS A 654 -2.04 8.41 -19.66
CA HIS A 654 -0.77 7.98 -19.10
C HIS A 654 0.07 7.22 -20.14
N PRO A 655 1.41 7.38 -20.20
CA PRO A 655 2.27 6.60 -21.09
C PRO A 655 2.04 5.09 -21.05
N ILE A 656 1.98 4.47 -19.85
CA ILE A 656 1.63 3.04 -19.68
C ILE A 656 0.27 2.70 -20.32
N CYS A 657 -0.77 3.50 -20.05
CA CYS A 657 -2.10 3.27 -20.62
C CYS A 657 -2.07 3.37 -22.14
N ARG A 658 -1.50 4.45 -22.67
CA ARG A 658 -1.28 4.67 -24.11
C ARG A 658 -0.55 3.50 -24.75
N ASP A 659 0.56 3.06 -24.16
CA ASP A 659 1.38 1.98 -24.73
C ASP A 659 0.67 0.62 -24.67
N MET A 660 -0.10 0.34 -23.63
CA MET A 660 -0.94 -0.86 -23.59
C MET A 660 -2.04 -0.83 -24.64
N VAL A 661 -2.78 0.27 -24.76
CA VAL A 661 -3.85 0.41 -25.76
C VAL A 661 -3.29 0.33 -27.18
N ARG A 662 -2.13 0.96 -27.43
CA ARG A 662 -1.38 0.84 -28.69
C ARG A 662 -1.06 -0.62 -29.01
N LYS A 663 -0.48 -1.36 -28.06
CA LYS A 663 -0.18 -2.79 -28.22
C LYS A 663 -1.44 -3.62 -28.47
N MET A 664 -2.59 -3.25 -27.89
CA MET A 664 -3.87 -3.91 -28.17
C MET A 664 -4.28 -3.69 -29.63
N LEU A 665 -4.24 -2.44 -30.12
CA LEU A 665 -4.54 -2.11 -31.52
C LEU A 665 -3.60 -2.85 -32.49
N GLU A 666 -2.29 -2.87 -32.20
CA GLU A 666 -1.27 -3.56 -33.01
C GLU A 666 -1.53 -5.08 -33.09
N LYS A 667 -1.98 -5.71 -31.99
CA LYS A 667 -2.31 -7.15 -31.95
C LYS A 667 -3.65 -7.48 -32.62
N GLY A 668 -4.54 -6.50 -32.77
CA GLY A 668 -5.91 -6.68 -33.26
C GLY A 668 -6.83 -7.37 -32.23
N PRO A 669 -8.11 -7.57 -32.57
CA PRO A 669 -9.08 -8.19 -31.70
C PRO A 669 -8.94 -9.71 -31.81
N LYS A 670 -7.86 -10.28 -31.25
CA LYS A 670 -7.76 -11.73 -31.03
C LYS A 670 -8.27 -12.07 -29.63
N GLU A 671 -8.97 -13.20 -29.54
CA GLU A 671 -9.77 -13.67 -28.38
C GLU A 671 -9.05 -13.57 -27.03
#